data_AF-A0A8B9MV14-F1
#
_entry.id   AF-A0A8B9MV14-F1
#
_cell.length_a   1.000
_cell.length_b   1.000
_cell.length_c   1.000
_cell.angle_alpha   90.00
_cell.angle_beta   90.00
_cell.angle_gamma   90.00
#
_symmetry.space_group_name_H-M   'P 1'
#
loop_
_entity.id
_entity.type
_entity.pdbx_description
1 polymer ?
#
loop_
_entity_poly.entity_id
_entity_poly.type
_entity_poly.pdbx_seq_one_letter_code
_entity_poly.pdbx_strand_id
1 'polypeptide(L)'
;AHTTVPSNTVWWPGDTFLEPGEGLKELFYRSSNLQYFKRLIQIPQLPENPPNFLRASALSEHISPVVVIPAEASSPDSEPITDLVEMDTASQSLFDNKFDDIFGSSFSSDPFNFNSQNGMNKDDKDRLIEQLYREIAALKEELENFKAESARGSVQLRGRASELEAELAEQQHLKQQAQDESEFLRAELEELKKQREDTEKAQRSLTEIERRAQANEQRYSKLKEKYSELVQNHADLLRKNAEVTKQVTVARQAQGDVEREKKELEDSFQRSQEQAEVLDTLKRELAASRQELQVLQGTLESSTQVRGQLRHSWAGRAVPTGAEACARSPTAAVGSLLPCLALFAHLVSDTLLQGSATSHVAPMEPADRLLEMCKQCGSEAVSYLSALQDPGTVEGADCSLVMTCLGQISAIGEELRPRGLDIKQEELGDLVDKEMAATAAAIETAAARIEEMLSKARAGDTGVKLEVNERILGSCTGLMQAIHVLVLASKDLQREIVESGRGAASPKEFYAKNSRWTEGLISASKAVGWGATVMVDAADLVVQGKGTFEELMVCSREIAASTAQLVAASKVKADKDSANLCKLQQASRSVNQATAGVVASTKAGKSQVEEKDSMDFSSMTLTQIKRQEMDSQVRVLELENQLQKERQKLGELRKKHYELAGVAEGWEEDGEWIPVLLPVGSCTGKEWGRMRKPCLQARQ
;
A
#
# COMPACT_ATOMS: atom_id res chain seq x y z
N ALA A 1 21.30 50.72 27.86
CA ALA A 1 20.54 50.60 29.12
C ALA A 1 20.14 49.14 29.29
N HIS A 2 20.76 48.42 30.24
CA HIS A 2 20.56 46.96 30.42
C HIS A 2 20.64 46.59 31.92
N THR A 3 19.73 47.13 32.72
CA THR A 3 19.70 46.93 34.19
C THR A 3 18.29 46.65 34.74
N THR A 4 17.30 46.40 33.86
CA THR A 4 15.91 46.11 34.22
C THR A 4 15.34 44.97 33.36
N VAL A 5 15.84 43.75 33.59
CA VAL A 5 15.23 42.49 33.12
C VAL A 5 15.24 41.52 34.31
N PRO A 6 14.14 40.79 34.61
CA PRO A 6 14.11 39.88 35.76
C PRO A 6 15.10 38.72 35.65
N SER A 7 15.62 38.28 36.80
CA SER A 7 16.68 37.26 36.93
C SER A 7 16.37 35.87 36.36
N ASN A 8 15.11 35.60 35.97
CA ASN A 8 14.69 34.35 35.33
C ASN A 8 14.71 34.41 33.79
N THR A 9 15.20 35.49 33.18
CA THR A 9 15.17 35.70 31.71
C THR A 9 16.54 35.55 31.03
N VAL A 10 17.55 35.02 31.74
CA VAL A 10 18.91 34.81 31.23
C VAL A 10 19.38 33.38 31.50
N TRP A 11 18.73 32.43 30.83
CA TRP A 11 19.21 31.06 30.63
C TRP A 11 19.09 30.69 29.15
N TRP A 12 19.76 31.47 28.29
CA TRP A 12 20.14 31.02 26.96
C TRP A 12 21.42 30.19 27.11
N PRO A 13 21.42 28.88 26.79
CA PRO A 13 22.63 28.07 26.87
C PRO A 13 23.70 28.60 25.91
N GLY A 14 24.96 28.61 26.34
CA GLY A 14 26.10 28.96 25.46
C GLY A 14 26.20 28.02 24.25
N ASP A 15 25.67 26.80 24.41
CA ASP A 15 25.60 25.73 23.41
C ASP A 15 24.88 26.18 22.12
N THR A 16 23.93 27.11 22.22
CA THR A 16 23.19 27.68 21.07
C THR A 16 24.10 28.39 20.05
N PHE A 17 25.33 28.74 20.43
CA PHE A 17 26.35 29.31 19.54
C PHE A 17 27.51 28.33 19.21
N LEU A 18 27.51 27.11 19.75
CA LEU A 18 28.47 26.07 19.36
C LEU A 18 28.16 25.54 17.96
N GLU A 19 26.92 25.11 17.68
CA GLU A 19 26.51 24.58 16.36
C GLU A 19 26.86 25.52 15.19
N PRO A 20 26.50 26.83 15.21
CA PRO A 20 26.88 27.76 14.15
C PRO A 20 28.40 27.98 14.06
N GLY A 21 29.11 27.92 15.20
CA GLY A 21 30.56 28.07 15.25
C GLY A 21 31.31 26.88 14.64
N GLU A 22 30.88 25.66 14.95
CA GLU A 22 31.41 24.43 14.37
C GLU A 22 31.09 24.32 12.88
N GLY A 23 29.87 24.67 12.46
CA GLY A 23 29.50 24.76 11.04
C GLY A 23 30.37 25.75 10.26
N LEU A 24 30.67 26.92 10.83
CA LEU A 24 31.56 27.90 10.22
C LEU A 24 33.02 27.40 10.17
N LYS A 25 33.50 26.75 11.23
CA LYS A 25 34.84 26.15 11.34
C LYS A 25 35.05 25.06 10.29
N GLU A 26 34.07 24.16 10.11
CA GLU A 26 34.07 23.13 9.07
C GLU A 26 34.00 23.72 7.66
N LEU A 27 33.20 24.77 7.44
CA LEU A 27 33.14 25.46 6.16
C LEU A 27 34.48 26.10 5.78
N PHE A 28 35.15 26.78 6.72
CA PHE A 28 36.50 27.33 6.50
C PHE A 28 37.53 26.23 6.28
N TYR A 29 37.48 25.13 7.06
CA TYR A 29 38.39 24.00 6.91
C TYR A 29 38.25 23.30 5.54
N ARG A 30 37.01 23.01 5.10
CA ARG A 30 36.74 22.47 3.76
C ARG A 30 37.20 23.43 2.66
N SER A 31 36.85 24.71 2.76
CA SER A 31 37.23 25.73 1.77
C SER A 31 38.74 25.87 1.64
N SER A 32 39.48 25.86 2.76
CA SER A 32 40.95 25.90 2.78
C SER A 32 41.60 24.66 2.16
N ASN A 33 40.85 23.54 2.05
CA ASN A 33 41.35 22.29 1.51
C ASN A 33 41.08 22.08 0.02
N LEU A 34 40.14 22.81 -0.58
CA LEU A 34 39.87 22.79 -2.02
C LEU A 34 41.11 23.24 -2.82
N GLN A 35 41.48 22.45 -3.83
CA GLN A 35 42.68 22.68 -4.65
C GLN A 35 42.66 24.04 -5.38
N TYR A 36 41.48 24.54 -5.72
CA TYR A 36 41.28 25.85 -6.33
C TYR A 36 41.77 26.98 -5.41
N PHE A 37 41.27 27.05 -4.17
CA PHE A 37 41.65 28.13 -3.24
C PHE A 37 43.10 28.02 -2.77
N LYS A 38 43.64 26.81 -2.60
CA LYS A 38 45.05 26.57 -2.22
C LYS A 38 46.11 27.24 -3.11
N ARG A 39 45.76 27.60 -4.35
CA ARG A 39 46.66 28.31 -5.29
C ARG A 39 46.36 29.80 -5.45
N LEU A 40 45.21 30.29 -4.95
CA LEU A 40 44.69 31.63 -5.21
C LEU A 40 44.63 32.53 -3.96
N ILE A 41 44.28 31.99 -2.79
CA ILE A 41 44.16 32.75 -1.54
C ILE A 41 44.55 31.90 -0.33
N GLN A 42 45.23 32.50 0.65
CA GLN A 42 45.49 31.79 1.91
C GLN A 42 44.33 32.03 2.90
N ILE A 43 43.45 31.04 3.00
CA ILE A 43 42.30 31.07 3.93
C ILE A 43 42.82 30.83 5.36
N PRO A 44 42.59 31.77 6.32
CA PRO A 44 43.07 31.63 7.69
C PRO A 44 42.24 30.63 8.50
N GLN A 45 42.86 29.99 9.50
CA GLN A 45 42.17 29.09 10.44
C GLN A 45 41.52 29.88 11.58
N LEU A 46 40.34 29.44 12.01
CA LEU A 46 39.59 30.03 13.12
C LEU A 46 40.07 29.46 14.48
N PRO A 47 39.98 30.24 15.58
CA PRO A 47 40.30 29.76 16.93
C PRO A 47 39.48 28.52 17.35
N GLU A 48 39.99 27.75 18.30
CA GLU A 48 39.37 26.47 18.66
C GLU A 48 37.98 26.61 19.29
N ASN A 49 37.76 27.68 20.08
CA ASN A 49 36.53 27.97 20.81
C ASN A 49 35.91 29.31 20.34
N PRO A 50 34.57 29.44 20.29
CA PRO A 50 33.91 30.71 19.96
C PRO A 50 34.07 31.76 21.09
N PRO A 51 34.01 33.07 20.75
CA PRO A 51 34.17 34.15 21.73
C PRO A 51 33.04 34.14 22.78
N ASN A 52 33.39 34.28 24.05
CA ASN A 52 32.41 34.26 25.14
C ASN A 52 31.68 35.60 25.28
N PHE A 53 30.51 35.69 24.65
CA PHE A 53 29.64 36.88 24.64
C PHE A 53 29.18 37.37 26.03
N LEU A 54 29.32 36.58 27.10
CA LEU A 54 29.03 37.01 28.47
C LEU A 54 30.18 37.82 29.12
N ARG A 55 31.34 37.94 28.47
CA ARG A 55 32.45 38.81 28.89
C ARG A 55 32.79 39.84 27.82
N ALA A 56 32.47 41.11 28.09
CA ALA A 56 32.82 42.23 27.20
C ALA A 56 34.33 42.30 26.86
N SER A 57 35.21 41.89 27.78
CA SER A 57 36.66 41.84 27.55
C SER A 57 37.11 40.74 26.58
N ALA A 58 36.33 39.67 26.39
CA ALA A 58 36.63 38.63 25.41
C ALA A 58 36.29 39.08 23.98
N LEU A 59 35.37 40.04 23.82
CA LEU A 59 35.02 40.64 22.53
C LEU A 59 36.14 41.56 22.00
N SER A 60 36.87 42.24 22.89
CA SER A 60 38.05 43.04 22.53
C SER A 60 39.31 42.21 22.21
N GLU A 61 39.30 40.92 22.48
CA GLU A 61 40.42 39.99 22.27
C GLU A 61 40.27 39.20 20.95
N HIS A 62 39.09 39.24 20.33
CA HIS A 62 38.78 38.52 19.09
C HIS A 62 39.12 39.35 17.83
N ILE A 63 40.32 39.11 17.29
CA ILE A 63 40.79 39.75 16.06
C ILE A 63 40.18 39.05 14.84
N SER A 64 39.48 39.79 13.98
CA SER A 64 38.96 39.26 12.72
C SER A 64 40.10 38.91 11.74
N PRO A 65 40.20 37.67 11.24
CA PRO A 65 41.34 37.26 10.45
C PRO A 65 41.23 37.80 9.01
N VAL A 66 42.27 38.51 8.57
CA VAL A 66 42.34 39.15 7.24
C VAL A 66 42.88 38.17 6.20
N VAL A 67 42.19 38.08 5.04
CA VAL A 67 42.65 37.26 3.91
C VAL A 67 43.86 37.92 3.26
N VAL A 68 44.93 37.15 3.08
CA VAL A 68 46.14 37.58 2.35
C VAL A 68 46.16 36.91 0.98
N ILE A 69 46.34 37.71 -0.06
CA ILE A 69 46.55 37.27 -1.44
C ILE A 69 48.07 37.22 -1.68
N PRO A 70 48.67 36.04 -1.94
CA PRO A 70 50.07 35.97 -2.35
C PRO A 70 50.27 36.65 -3.72
N ALA A 71 51.36 37.39 -3.88
CA ALA A 71 51.73 37.91 -5.20
C ALA A 71 52.08 36.76 -6.16
N GLU A 72 51.70 36.87 -7.43
CA GLU A 72 51.74 35.75 -8.37
C GLU A 72 53.15 35.18 -8.58
N ALA A 73 53.28 33.87 -8.34
CA ALA A 73 54.44 33.07 -8.72
C ALA A 73 54.10 32.22 -9.95
N SER A 74 54.59 32.67 -11.10
CA SER A 74 54.70 31.99 -12.41
C SER A 74 54.15 30.55 -12.54
N SER A 75 53.21 30.38 -13.47
CA SER A 75 52.70 29.07 -13.93
C SER A 75 53.81 28.10 -14.39
N PRO A 76 53.75 26.81 -13.98
CA PRO A 76 54.56 25.73 -14.55
C PRO A 76 53.75 24.85 -15.52
N ASP A 77 53.39 25.38 -16.69
CA ASP A 77 52.84 24.59 -17.82
C ASP A 77 53.64 24.91 -19.09
N SER A 78 54.54 24.02 -19.50
CA SER A 78 55.34 24.12 -20.73
C SER A 78 56.05 22.80 -21.08
N GLU A 79 55.32 21.85 -21.67
CA GLU A 79 55.91 20.89 -22.62
C GLU A 79 55.15 20.98 -23.96
N PRO A 80 55.84 20.88 -25.12
CA PRO A 80 55.26 21.29 -26.40
C PRO A 80 54.47 20.17 -27.11
N ILE A 81 53.20 20.44 -27.42
CA ILE A 81 52.48 19.70 -28.45
C ILE A 81 52.89 20.24 -29.82
N THR A 82 53.52 19.40 -30.64
CA THR A 82 53.89 19.73 -32.03
C THR A 82 52.80 19.23 -32.98
N ASP A 83 51.86 20.12 -33.33
CA ASP A 83 50.95 19.88 -34.45
C ASP A 83 51.56 20.40 -35.76
N LEU A 84 51.78 19.49 -36.70
CA LEU A 84 52.26 19.79 -38.06
C LEU A 84 51.07 20.05 -38.98
N VAL A 85 50.81 21.33 -39.26
CA VAL A 85 49.90 21.77 -40.33
C VAL A 85 50.70 22.63 -41.31
N GLU A 86 51.46 21.98 -42.19
CA GLU A 86 52.07 22.65 -43.34
C GLU A 86 50.97 22.92 -44.38
N MET A 87 50.68 24.19 -44.64
CA MET A 87 49.76 24.63 -45.68
C MET A 87 50.55 25.18 -46.87
N ASP A 88 50.34 24.56 -48.04
CA ASP A 88 51.04 24.90 -49.29
C ASP A 88 51.01 26.41 -49.58
N THR A 89 52.19 27.01 -49.66
CA THR A 89 52.36 28.41 -50.11
C THR A 89 53.19 28.42 -51.38
N ALA A 90 52.50 28.29 -52.51
CA ALA A 90 53.11 28.43 -53.83
C ALA A 90 53.80 29.81 -53.94
N SER A 91 55.13 29.81 -54.13
CA SER A 91 55.92 31.01 -54.39
C SER A 91 57.03 30.69 -55.39
N GLN A 92 57.01 31.37 -56.53
CA GLN A 92 57.90 31.10 -57.65
C GLN A 92 59.31 31.62 -57.37
N SER A 93 60.31 30.76 -57.44
CA SER A 93 61.72 31.11 -57.27
C SER A 93 62.28 31.83 -58.52
N LEU A 94 62.05 33.13 -58.64
CA LEU A 94 62.78 34.02 -59.54
C LEU A 94 64.00 34.61 -58.82
N PHE A 95 65.15 33.94 -58.91
CA PHE A 95 66.45 34.54 -58.58
C PHE A 95 67.54 34.10 -59.57
N ASP A 96 68.50 35.00 -59.80
CA ASP A 96 69.33 35.07 -61.01
C ASP A 96 70.27 33.88 -61.30
N ASN A 97 70.33 33.52 -62.59
CA ASN A 97 71.46 32.78 -63.18
C ASN A 97 72.72 33.69 -63.20
N LYS A 98 73.49 33.76 -62.10
CA LYS A 98 74.67 34.64 -62.07
C LYS A 98 75.80 34.23 -61.12
N PHE A 99 76.30 33.00 -61.26
CA PHE A 99 77.54 32.57 -60.59
C PHE A 99 78.50 31.76 -61.48
N ASP A 100 78.00 30.95 -62.43
CA ASP A 100 78.83 30.01 -63.20
C ASP A 100 79.71 30.64 -64.30
N ASP A 101 79.53 31.92 -64.64
CA ASP A 101 80.26 32.61 -65.73
C ASP A 101 81.70 33.06 -65.37
N ILE A 102 82.18 32.78 -64.15
CA ILE A 102 83.48 33.28 -63.66
C ILE A 102 84.60 32.22 -63.67
N PHE A 103 84.28 30.92 -63.66
CA PHE A 103 85.29 29.85 -63.70
C PHE A 103 84.92 28.67 -64.61
N GLY A 104 85.45 28.68 -65.84
CA GLY A 104 85.90 27.43 -66.45
C GLY A 104 85.24 26.95 -67.75
N SER A 105 84.86 27.81 -68.69
CA SER A 105 84.62 27.37 -70.08
C SER A 105 85.87 27.57 -70.97
N SER A 106 86.55 26.46 -71.28
CA SER A 106 87.50 26.27 -72.39
C SER A 106 88.66 27.29 -72.59
N PHE A 107 89.83 26.97 -72.02
CA PHE A 107 91.11 27.24 -72.70
C PHE A 107 92.01 26.00 -72.72
N SER A 108 93.02 26.01 -73.59
CA SER A 108 93.79 24.83 -73.98
C SER A 108 94.97 24.50 -73.04
N SER A 109 95.42 23.24 -73.13
CA SER A 109 96.78 22.76 -72.81
C SER A 109 97.31 23.05 -71.40
N ASP A 110 96.97 22.18 -70.45
CA ASP A 110 97.69 22.03 -69.17
C ASP A 110 98.56 20.74 -69.19
N PRO A 111 99.90 20.84 -69.06
CA PRO A 111 100.79 19.68 -68.95
C PRO A 111 100.64 18.86 -67.66
N PHE A 112 99.96 19.36 -66.62
CA PHE A 112 99.90 18.77 -65.28
C PHE A 112 98.52 18.18 -64.92
N ASN A 113 97.90 17.46 -65.85
CA ASN A 113 96.67 16.71 -65.58
C ASN A 113 96.90 15.47 -64.68
N PHE A 114 96.93 15.67 -63.36
CA PHE A 114 97.11 14.63 -62.36
C PHE A 114 95.92 13.65 -62.21
N ASN A 115 94.79 13.84 -62.91
CA ASN A 115 93.57 13.01 -62.79
C ASN A 115 93.75 11.54 -63.25
N SER A 116 94.94 11.18 -63.74
CA SER A 116 95.30 9.84 -64.20
C SER A 116 96.04 8.98 -63.14
N GLN A 117 96.33 9.49 -61.94
CA GLN A 117 97.05 8.71 -60.90
C GLN A 117 96.17 7.71 -60.13
N ASN A 118 94.85 7.92 -60.07
CA ASN A 118 93.93 6.83 -59.74
C ASN A 118 93.59 6.09 -61.05
N GLY A 119 94.14 4.88 -61.21
CA GLY A 119 94.02 4.02 -62.40
C GLY A 119 92.63 3.41 -62.60
N MET A 120 91.61 4.26 -62.64
CA MET A 120 90.20 3.93 -62.76
C MET A 120 89.64 4.79 -63.90
N ASN A 121 89.16 4.16 -64.98
CA ASN A 121 88.78 4.89 -66.18
C ASN A 121 87.55 5.77 -65.92
N LYS A 122 87.27 6.72 -66.83
CA LYS A 122 86.05 7.55 -66.73
C LYS A 122 84.81 6.68 -66.59
N ASP A 123 84.68 5.66 -67.44
CA ASP A 123 83.56 4.72 -67.43
C ASP A 123 83.42 3.96 -66.10
N ASP A 124 84.53 3.69 -65.40
CA ASP A 124 84.53 3.02 -64.10
C ASP A 124 84.13 3.98 -62.96
N LYS A 125 84.55 5.26 -63.05
CA LYS A 125 84.08 6.34 -62.16
C LYS A 125 82.57 6.59 -62.36
N ASP A 126 82.11 6.67 -63.60
CA ASP A 126 80.71 6.88 -63.97
C ASP A 126 79.83 5.69 -63.52
N ARG A 127 80.32 4.44 -63.65
CA ARG A 127 79.67 3.23 -63.10
C ARG A 127 79.56 3.25 -61.57
N LEU A 128 80.60 3.66 -60.85
CA LEU A 128 80.55 3.77 -59.39
C LEU A 128 79.56 4.87 -58.95
N ILE A 129 79.51 5.97 -59.69
CA ILE A 129 78.53 7.05 -59.47
C ILE A 129 77.09 6.52 -59.69
N GLU A 130 76.84 5.77 -60.77
CA GLU A 130 75.54 5.10 -60.96
C GLU A 130 75.21 4.10 -59.84
N GLN A 131 76.17 3.30 -59.38
CA GLN A 131 75.95 2.36 -58.27
C GLN A 131 75.58 3.10 -56.99
N LEU A 132 76.34 4.14 -56.62
CA LEU A 132 76.08 4.95 -55.43
C LEU A 132 74.73 5.68 -55.52
N TYR A 133 74.32 6.17 -56.70
CA TYR A 133 72.98 6.74 -56.88
C TYR A 133 71.87 5.71 -56.69
N ARG A 134 72.06 4.47 -57.13
CA ARG A 134 71.09 3.37 -56.92
C ARG A 134 71.02 2.96 -55.44
N GLU A 135 72.17 2.87 -54.76
CA GLU A 135 72.22 2.59 -53.32
C GLU A 135 71.58 3.72 -52.49
N ILE A 136 71.84 4.99 -52.84
CA ILE A 136 71.18 6.16 -52.23
C ILE A 136 69.67 6.16 -52.49
N ALA A 137 69.20 5.69 -53.66
CA ALA A 137 67.77 5.55 -53.94
C ALA A 137 67.13 4.44 -53.10
N ALA A 138 67.74 3.26 -53.04
CA ALA A 138 67.25 2.14 -52.23
C ALA A 138 67.21 2.47 -50.73
N LEU A 139 68.28 3.07 -50.18
CA LEU A 139 68.32 3.49 -48.77
C LEU A 139 67.29 4.59 -48.44
N LYS A 140 66.91 5.43 -49.41
CA LYS A 140 65.79 6.38 -49.24
C LYS A 140 64.44 5.66 -49.23
N GLU A 141 64.24 4.69 -50.11
CA GLU A 141 63.01 3.89 -50.16
C GLU A 141 62.83 3.06 -48.87
N GLU A 142 63.90 2.42 -48.38
CA GLU A 142 63.90 1.73 -47.07
C GLU A 142 63.58 2.69 -45.90
N LEU A 143 64.13 3.91 -45.93
CA LEU A 143 63.91 4.92 -44.89
C LEU A 143 62.48 5.50 -44.91
N GLU A 144 61.88 5.71 -46.09
CA GLU A 144 60.46 6.09 -46.19
C GLU A 144 59.52 4.93 -45.81
N ASN A 145 59.87 3.68 -46.16
CA ASN A 145 59.13 2.50 -45.71
C ASN A 145 59.16 2.36 -44.17
N PHE A 146 60.33 2.53 -43.55
CA PHE A 146 60.47 2.50 -42.08
C PHE A 146 59.69 3.65 -41.40
N LYS A 147 59.72 4.87 -41.97
CA LYS A 147 58.86 5.98 -41.52
C LYS A 147 57.37 5.62 -41.63
N ALA A 148 56.94 5.02 -42.74
CA ALA A 148 55.56 4.62 -42.94
C ALA A 148 55.12 3.46 -42.02
N GLU A 149 56.03 2.60 -41.58
CA GLU A 149 55.78 1.61 -40.52
C GLU A 149 55.69 2.24 -39.14
N SER A 150 56.62 3.12 -38.79
CA SER A 150 56.61 3.88 -37.53
C SER A 150 55.35 4.75 -37.39
N ALA A 151 54.94 5.42 -38.48
CA ALA A 151 53.70 6.21 -38.53
C ALA A 151 52.45 5.34 -38.33
N ARG A 152 52.36 4.18 -39.01
CA ARG A 152 51.26 3.21 -38.81
C ARG A 152 51.20 2.70 -37.37
N GLY A 153 52.35 2.36 -36.77
CA GLY A 153 52.44 1.96 -35.36
C GLY A 153 52.01 3.07 -34.40
N SER A 154 52.43 4.31 -34.65
CA SER A 154 52.03 5.48 -33.85
C SER A 154 50.51 5.73 -33.90
N VAL A 155 49.90 5.62 -35.08
CA VAL A 155 48.44 5.73 -35.25
C VAL A 155 47.71 4.59 -34.53
N GLN A 156 48.19 3.36 -34.62
CA GLN A 156 47.59 2.22 -33.93
C GLN A 156 47.65 2.36 -32.40
N LEU A 157 48.80 2.79 -31.86
CA LEU A 157 48.98 3.05 -30.43
C LEU A 157 48.10 4.21 -29.94
N ARG A 158 47.97 5.29 -30.73
CA ARG A 158 47.07 6.42 -30.43
C ARG A 158 45.61 5.99 -30.43
N GLY A 159 45.22 5.12 -31.36
CA GLY A 159 43.89 4.49 -31.38
C GLY A 159 43.62 3.70 -30.09
N ARG A 160 44.52 2.78 -29.71
CA ARG A 160 44.32 1.98 -28.49
C ARG A 160 44.38 2.81 -27.21
N ALA A 161 45.12 3.91 -27.18
CA ALA A 161 45.08 4.87 -26.06
C ALA A 161 43.69 5.51 -25.94
N SER A 162 43.12 6.01 -27.05
CA SER A 162 41.79 6.63 -27.06
C SER A 162 40.67 5.63 -26.72
N GLU A 163 40.79 4.36 -27.15
CA GLU A 163 39.89 3.27 -26.71
C GLU A 163 39.95 3.08 -25.18
N LEU A 164 41.15 3.00 -24.60
CA LEU A 164 41.35 2.83 -23.15
C LEU A 164 40.87 4.04 -22.34
N GLU A 165 40.99 5.26 -22.88
CA GLU A 165 40.45 6.48 -22.27
C GLU A 165 38.91 6.47 -22.26
N ALA A 166 38.27 5.98 -23.33
CA ALA A 166 36.83 5.80 -23.39
C ALA A 166 36.33 4.68 -22.45
N GLU A 167 37.00 3.52 -22.44
CA GLU A 167 36.75 2.43 -21.49
C GLU A 167 36.85 2.94 -20.03
N LEU A 168 37.86 3.75 -19.72
CA LEU A 168 38.05 4.35 -18.38
C LEU A 168 36.92 5.33 -18.02
N ALA A 169 36.49 6.18 -18.95
CA ALA A 169 35.41 7.14 -18.73
C ALA A 169 34.06 6.44 -18.48
N GLU A 170 33.75 5.37 -19.22
CA GLU A 170 32.57 4.55 -19.01
C GLU A 170 32.58 3.89 -17.62
N GLN A 171 33.72 3.29 -17.21
CA GLN A 171 33.86 2.71 -15.88
C GLN A 171 33.73 3.75 -14.75
N GLN A 172 34.19 4.98 -14.95
CA GLN A 172 33.98 6.07 -13.99
C GLN A 172 32.50 6.47 -13.89
N HIS A 173 31.79 6.57 -15.01
CA HIS A 173 30.35 6.88 -15.02
C HIS A 173 29.52 5.78 -14.34
N LEU A 174 29.75 4.50 -14.71
CA LEU A 174 29.08 3.35 -14.09
C LEU A 174 29.34 3.28 -12.58
N LYS A 175 30.56 3.59 -12.14
CA LYS A 175 30.91 3.67 -10.71
C LYS A 175 30.14 4.80 -10.01
N GLN A 176 30.06 5.99 -10.61
CA GLN A 176 29.33 7.11 -10.00
C GLN A 176 27.84 6.77 -9.87
N GLN A 177 27.22 6.24 -10.93
CA GLN A 177 25.82 5.79 -10.88
C GLN A 177 25.60 4.76 -9.75
N ALA A 178 26.48 3.78 -9.59
CA ALA A 178 26.39 2.80 -8.51
C ALA A 178 26.60 3.40 -7.10
N GLN A 179 27.35 4.50 -6.98
CA GLN A 179 27.46 5.26 -5.73
C GLN A 179 26.17 6.04 -5.45
N ASP A 180 25.60 6.73 -6.44
CA ASP A 180 24.36 7.50 -6.32
C ASP A 180 23.17 6.59 -5.98
N GLU A 181 23.05 5.43 -6.64
CA GLU A 181 22.08 4.38 -6.31
C GLU A 181 22.28 3.85 -4.88
N SER A 182 23.53 3.67 -4.44
CA SER A 182 23.84 3.25 -3.07
C SER A 182 23.53 4.32 -2.01
N GLU A 183 23.55 5.60 -2.35
CA GLU A 183 23.17 6.69 -1.44
C GLU A 183 21.65 6.86 -1.37
N PHE A 184 20.96 6.76 -2.51
CA PHE A 184 19.50 6.69 -2.56
C PHE A 184 18.95 5.54 -1.70
N LEU A 185 19.49 4.33 -1.86
CA LEU A 185 19.07 3.16 -1.08
C LEU A 185 19.38 3.28 0.43
N ARG A 186 20.38 4.08 0.84
CA ARG A 186 20.61 4.40 2.26
C ARG A 186 19.53 5.35 2.79
N ALA A 187 19.21 6.41 2.04
CA ALA A 187 18.17 7.37 2.42
C ALA A 187 16.79 6.69 2.53
N GLU A 188 16.43 5.81 1.58
CA GLU A 188 15.20 5.03 1.63
C GLU A 188 15.17 4.10 2.86
N LEU A 189 16.30 3.45 3.20
CA LEU A 189 16.41 2.62 4.41
C LEU A 189 16.32 3.42 5.71
N GLU A 190 16.73 4.69 5.76
CA GLU A 190 16.59 5.53 6.95
C GLU A 190 15.17 6.07 7.12
N GLU A 191 14.51 6.48 6.04
CA GLU A 191 13.10 6.88 6.09
C GLU A 191 12.20 5.68 6.46
N LEU A 192 12.46 4.48 5.94
CA LEU A 192 11.75 3.26 6.35
C LEU A 192 11.99 2.89 7.82
N LYS A 193 13.18 3.13 8.39
CA LYS A 193 13.43 2.95 9.83
C LYS A 193 12.61 3.95 10.65
N LYS A 194 12.60 5.23 10.26
CA LYS A 194 11.85 6.29 10.92
C LYS A 194 10.34 6.02 10.92
N GLN A 195 9.79 5.59 9.78
CA GLN A 195 8.40 5.13 9.67
C GLN A 195 8.11 3.90 10.54
N ARG A 196 9.05 2.95 10.63
CA ARG A 196 8.96 1.80 11.55
C ARG A 196 8.95 2.24 13.03
N GLU A 197 9.76 3.23 13.41
CA GLU A 197 9.75 3.77 14.77
C GLU A 197 8.46 4.55 15.09
N ASP A 198 7.94 5.32 14.14
CA ASP A 198 6.71 6.09 14.33
C ASP A 198 5.46 5.19 14.38
N THR A 199 5.45 4.09 13.61
CA THR A 199 4.43 3.04 13.75
C THR A 199 4.54 2.28 15.09
N GLU A 200 5.74 2.00 15.60
CA GLU A 200 5.89 1.48 16.97
C GLU A 200 5.40 2.48 18.03
N LYS A 201 5.68 3.79 17.88
CA LYS A 201 5.17 4.85 18.79
C LYS A 201 3.64 4.90 18.77
N ALA A 202 3.03 4.82 17.58
CA ALA A 202 1.58 4.78 17.40
C ALA A 202 0.95 3.50 17.97
N GLN A 203 1.59 2.34 17.83
CA GLN A 203 1.10 1.09 18.41
C GLN A 203 1.16 1.14 19.95
N ARG A 204 2.23 1.69 20.53
CA ARG A 204 2.33 1.92 21.98
C ARG A 204 1.23 2.86 22.50
N SER A 205 0.97 3.98 21.83
CA SER A 205 -0.10 4.90 22.25
C SER A 205 -1.49 4.27 22.11
N LEU A 206 -1.74 3.47 21.06
CA LEU A 206 -2.99 2.72 20.88
C LEU A 206 -3.23 1.73 22.03
N THR A 207 -2.23 0.93 22.42
CA THR A 207 -2.40 -0.01 23.57
C THR A 207 -2.67 0.69 24.91
N GLU A 208 -2.13 1.90 25.14
CA GLU A 208 -2.46 2.70 26.32
C GLU A 208 -3.87 3.31 26.25
N ILE A 209 -4.37 3.63 25.05
CA ILE A 209 -5.77 4.05 24.82
C ILE A 209 -6.72 2.88 25.07
N GLU A 210 -6.42 1.68 24.55
CA GLU A 210 -7.20 0.46 24.81
C GLU A 210 -7.27 0.13 26.30
N ARG A 211 -6.12 0.18 27.00
CA ARG A 211 -6.06 -0.02 28.46
C ARG A 211 -6.90 1.00 29.23
N ARG A 212 -6.93 2.26 28.78
CA ARG A 212 -7.82 3.31 29.34
C ARG A 212 -9.28 3.06 29.04
N ALA A 213 -9.63 2.59 27.84
CA ALA A 213 -10.99 2.24 27.45
C ALA A 213 -11.53 1.09 28.32
N GLN A 214 -10.78 -0.01 28.44
CA GLN A 214 -11.12 -1.14 29.33
C GLN A 214 -11.29 -0.69 30.79
N ALA A 215 -10.37 0.14 31.30
CA ALA A 215 -10.48 0.69 32.66
C ALA A 215 -11.71 1.58 32.86
N ASN A 216 -12.22 2.22 31.81
CA ASN A 216 -13.44 3.02 31.84
C ASN A 216 -14.71 2.14 31.72
N GLU A 217 -14.70 1.13 30.85
CA GLU A 217 -15.76 0.13 30.71
C GLU A 217 -16.00 -0.64 32.03
N GLN A 218 -14.93 -0.99 32.76
CA GLN A 218 -15.03 -1.56 34.11
C GLN A 218 -15.66 -0.59 35.13
N ARG A 219 -15.49 0.73 34.98
CA ARG A 219 -16.15 1.73 35.83
C ARG A 219 -17.64 1.84 35.49
N TYR A 220 -17.99 1.90 34.20
CA TYR A 220 -19.39 1.87 33.76
C TYR A 220 -20.11 0.59 34.18
N SER A 221 -19.45 -0.56 34.12
CA SER A 221 -20.01 -1.84 34.57
C SER A 221 -20.34 -1.82 36.06
N LYS A 222 -19.39 -1.37 36.92
CA LYS A 222 -19.61 -1.22 38.37
C LYS A 222 -20.69 -0.18 38.71
N LEU A 223 -20.79 0.89 37.92
CA LEU A 223 -21.84 1.89 38.08
C LEU A 223 -23.22 1.33 37.69
N LYS A 224 -23.30 0.52 36.62
CA LYS A 224 -24.51 -0.19 36.19
C LYS A 224 -24.97 -1.22 37.22
N GLU A 225 -24.06 -1.99 37.81
CA GLU A 225 -24.34 -2.89 38.94
C GLU A 225 -24.96 -2.10 40.12
N LYS A 226 -24.30 -1.02 40.55
CA LYS A 226 -24.78 -0.19 41.67
C LYS A 226 -26.11 0.53 41.38
N TYR A 227 -26.37 0.91 40.13
CA TYR A 227 -27.68 1.41 39.72
C TYR A 227 -28.75 0.31 39.78
N SER A 228 -28.44 -0.91 39.31
CA SER A 228 -29.34 -2.06 39.38
C SER A 228 -29.65 -2.46 40.83
N GLU A 229 -28.65 -2.45 41.72
CA GLU A 229 -28.83 -2.62 43.17
C GLU A 229 -29.76 -1.56 43.74
N LEU A 230 -29.58 -0.28 43.37
CA LEU A 230 -30.41 0.81 43.88
C LEU A 230 -31.88 0.69 43.44
N VAL A 231 -32.11 0.34 42.16
CA VAL A 231 -33.46 0.09 41.61
C VAL A 231 -34.12 -1.10 42.31
N GLN A 232 -33.39 -2.21 42.52
CA GLN A 232 -33.90 -3.38 43.23
C GLN A 232 -34.25 -3.05 44.69
N ASN A 233 -33.36 -2.36 45.41
CA ASN A 233 -33.61 -1.91 46.78
C ASN A 233 -34.84 -0.98 46.87
N HIS A 234 -35.02 -0.09 45.88
CA HIS A 234 -36.21 0.77 45.83
C HIS A 234 -37.50 -0.04 45.63
N ALA A 235 -37.51 -1.00 44.71
CA ALA A 235 -38.65 -1.89 44.49
C ALA A 235 -38.99 -2.75 45.72
N ASP A 236 -37.98 -3.24 46.44
CA ASP A 236 -38.17 -4.02 47.67
C ASP A 236 -38.59 -3.15 48.87
N LEU A 237 -38.17 -1.89 48.94
CA LEU A 237 -38.66 -0.91 49.91
C LEU A 237 -40.12 -0.54 49.65
N LEU A 238 -40.53 -0.36 48.39
CA LEU A 238 -41.94 -0.15 48.03
C LEU A 238 -42.81 -1.35 48.44
N ARG A 239 -42.34 -2.58 48.19
CA ARG A 239 -43.05 -3.81 48.58
C ARG A 239 -43.17 -3.94 50.10
N LYS A 240 -42.12 -3.61 50.85
CA LYS A 240 -42.14 -3.55 52.33
C LYS A 240 -43.10 -2.47 52.86
N ASN A 241 -43.12 -1.28 52.24
CA ASN A 241 -44.01 -0.19 52.63
C ASN A 241 -45.49 -0.56 52.43
N ALA A 242 -45.83 -1.22 51.30
CA ALA A 242 -47.17 -1.74 51.06
C ALA A 242 -47.60 -2.80 52.09
N GLU A 243 -46.71 -3.74 52.45
CA GLU A 243 -47.00 -4.76 53.46
C GLU A 243 -47.12 -4.17 54.88
N VAL A 244 -46.25 -3.22 55.27
CA VAL A 244 -46.41 -2.47 56.53
C VAL A 244 -47.72 -1.68 56.56
N THR A 245 -48.09 -1.02 55.46
CA THR A 245 -49.38 -0.32 55.34
C THR A 245 -50.56 -1.28 55.55
N LYS A 246 -50.51 -2.47 54.95
CA LYS A 246 -51.51 -3.53 55.14
C LYS A 246 -51.57 -4.04 56.58
N GLN A 247 -50.42 -4.25 57.23
CA GLN A 247 -50.35 -4.63 58.65
C GLN A 247 -50.94 -3.56 59.56
N VAL A 248 -50.69 -2.27 59.29
CA VAL A 248 -51.31 -1.14 60.01
C VAL A 248 -52.83 -1.09 59.81
N THR A 249 -53.35 -1.38 58.61
CA THR A 249 -54.82 -1.45 58.41
C THR A 249 -55.47 -2.60 59.17
N VAL A 250 -54.85 -3.79 59.19
CA VAL A 250 -55.34 -4.94 59.96
C VAL A 250 -55.26 -4.67 61.47
N ALA A 251 -54.17 -4.08 61.95
CA ALA A 251 -54.02 -3.70 63.35
C ALA A 251 -55.07 -2.67 63.79
N ARG A 252 -55.40 -1.69 62.93
CA ARG A 252 -56.49 -0.72 63.20
C ARG A 252 -57.88 -1.36 63.22
N GLN A 253 -58.14 -2.36 62.37
CA GLN A 253 -59.39 -3.11 62.42
C GLN A 253 -59.50 -3.87 63.75
N ALA A 254 -58.48 -4.65 64.11
CA ALA A 254 -58.44 -5.39 65.38
C ALA A 254 -58.53 -4.47 66.61
N GLN A 255 -57.88 -3.30 66.60
CA GLN A 255 -58.05 -2.29 67.65
C GLN A 255 -59.51 -1.82 67.74
N GLY A 256 -60.14 -1.49 66.60
CA GLY A 256 -61.53 -1.07 66.55
C GLY A 256 -62.53 -2.17 66.93
N ASP A 257 -62.16 -3.44 66.78
CA ASP A 257 -62.91 -4.60 67.28
C ASP A 257 -62.81 -4.69 68.81
N VAL A 258 -61.59 -4.61 69.36
CA VAL A 258 -61.34 -4.60 70.82
C VAL A 258 -61.97 -3.38 71.50
N GLU A 259 -62.02 -2.21 70.85
CA GLU A 259 -62.72 -1.03 71.38
C GLU A 259 -64.24 -1.24 71.42
N ARG A 260 -64.82 -2.04 70.50
CA ARG A 260 -66.23 -2.44 70.54
C ARG A 260 -66.49 -3.48 71.63
N GLU A 261 -65.70 -4.55 71.70
CA GLU A 261 -65.80 -5.54 72.78
C GLU A 261 -65.63 -4.91 74.17
N LYS A 262 -64.67 -3.99 74.33
CA LYS A 262 -64.49 -3.21 75.55
C LYS A 262 -65.75 -2.42 75.91
N LYS A 263 -66.39 -1.76 74.94
CA LYS A 263 -67.61 -1.00 75.18
C LYS A 263 -68.80 -1.89 75.52
N GLU A 264 -68.95 -3.03 74.84
CA GLU A 264 -69.98 -4.02 75.17
C GLU A 264 -69.77 -4.62 76.58
N LEU A 265 -68.51 -4.84 76.97
CA LEU A 265 -68.15 -5.24 78.33
C LEU A 265 -68.45 -4.14 79.36
N GLU A 266 -68.13 -2.88 79.07
CA GLU A 266 -68.47 -1.73 79.95
C GLU A 266 -69.99 -1.56 80.09
N ASP A 267 -70.75 -1.62 78.99
CA ASP A 267 -72.22 -1.60 79.02
C ASP A 267 -72.79 -2.83 79.80
N SER A 268 -72.16 -4.00 79.69
CA SER A 268 -72.57 -5.20 80.43
C SER A 268 -72.23 -5.13 81.92
N PHE A 269 -71.09 -4.53 82.27
CA PHE A 269 -70.67 -4.28 83.64
C PHE A 269 -71.58 -3.24 84.29
N GLN A 270 -71.91 -2.16 83.59
CA GLN A 270 -72.86 -1.15 84.05
C GLN A 270 -74.23 -1.78 84.35
N ARG A 271 -74.77 -2.60 83.44
CA ARG A 271 -76.00 -3.38 83.69
C ARG A 271 -75.85 -4.38 84.84
N SER A 272 -74.69 -5.00 85.01
CA SER A 272 -74.43 -5.90 86.14
C SER A 272 -74.28 -5.15 87.47
N GLN A 273 -73.83 -3.89 87.45
CA GLN A 273 -73.80 -3.00 88.61
C GLN A 273 -75.20 -2.51 88.95
N GLU A 274 -75.99 -2.06 87.96
CA GLU A 274 -77.41 -1.74 88.13
C GLU A 274 -78.18 -2.94 88.71
N GLN A 275 -77.96 -4.14 88.16
CA GLN A 275 -78.51 -5.38 88.72
C GLN A 275 -77.98 -5.68 90.13
N ALA A 276 -76.72 -5.40 90.44
CA ALA A 276 -76.18 -5.59 91.78
C ALA A 276 -76.75 -4.58 92.79
N GLU A 277 -76.97 -3.33 92.39
CA GLU A 277 -77.61 -2.28 93.19
C GLU A 277 -79.09 -2.60 93.43
N VAL A 278 -79.81 -3.07 92.41
CA VAL A 278 -81.18 -3.60 92.53
C VAL A 278 -81.22 -4.89 93.35
N LEU A 279 -80.21 -5.76 93.26
CA LEU A 279 -80.11 -6.95 94.10
C LEU A 279 -79.74 -6.58 95.54
N ASP A 280 -79.06 -5.46 95.78
CA ASP A 280 -78.80 -4.90 97.11
C ASP A 280 -79.97 -4.09 97.68
N THR A 281 -80.84 -3.46 96.87
CA THR A 281 -82.16 -2.98 97.33
C THR A 281 -83.04 -4.18 97.66
N LEU A 282 -83.13 -5.17 96.78
CA LEU A 282 -83.85 -6.42 97.03
C LEU A 282 -83.26 -7.22 98.20
N LYS A 283 -81.96 -7.16 98.50
CA LYS A 283 -81.39 -7.73 99.74
C LYS A 283 -81.73 -6.91 100.96
N ARG A 284 -81.89 -5.59 100.87
CA ARG A 284 -82.35 -4.74 101.98
C ARG A 284 -83.83 -4.94 102.25
N GLU A 285 -84.64 -5.08 101.20
CA GLU A 285 -86.05 -5.46 101.26
C GLU A 285 -86.23 -6.92 101.72
N LEU A 286 -85.37 -7.86 101.26
CA LEU A 286 -85.28 -9.23 101.76
C LEU A 286 -84.53 -9.32 103.11
N ALA A 287 -83.93 -8.24 103.63
CA ALA A 287 -83.37 -8.19 104.98
C ALA A 287 -84.41 -7.64 105.96
N ALA A 288 -85.19 -6.63 105.57
CA ALA A 288 -86.41 -6.23 106.26
C ALA A 288 -87.42 -7.39 106.26
N SER A 289 -87.69 -7.98 105.10
CA SER A 289 -88.57 -9.14 104.96
C SER A 289 -87.90 -10.45 105.40
N ARG A 290 -86.59 -10.50 105.67
CA ARG A 290 -85.99 -11.52 106.55
C ARG A 290 -85.97 -11.14 108.02
N GLN A 291 -86.21 -9.90 108.45
CA GLN A 291 -86.58 -9.67 109.84
C GLN A 291 -88.02 -10.15 110.05
N GLU A 292 -88.92 -9.90 109.09
CA GLU A 292 -90.28 -10.48 109.05
C GLU A 292 -90.25 -12.01 108.91
N LEU A 293 -89.44 -12.58 108.01
CA LEU A 293 -89.32 -14.03 107.82
C LEU A 293 -88.34 -14.71 108.78
N GLN A 294 -87.51 -14.02 109.56
CA GLN A 294 -86.80 -14.61 110.71
C GLN A 294 -87.68 -14.59 111.97
N VAL A 295 -88.75 -13.78 111.95
CA VAL A 295 -89.90 -13.88 112.86
C VAL A 295 -90.90 -14.98 112.41
N LEU A 296 -90.94 -15.37 111.12
CA LEU A 296 -91.94 -16.31 110.57
C LEU A 296 -91.39 -17.64 109.99
N GLN A 297 -90.08 -17.79 109.77
CA GLN A 297 -89.40 -18.98 109.23
C GLN A 297 -87.94 -19.09 109.75
N GLY A 298 -87.56 -20.07 110.55
CA GLY A 298 -88.31 -21.23 111.04
C GLY A 298 -88.23 -22.50 110.16
N THR A 299 -87.98 -22.44 108.83
CA THR A 299 -88.27 -23.58 107.87
C THR A 299 -87.65 -23.59 106.39
N LEU A 300 -86.59 -24.41 106.05
CA LEU A 300 -86.24 -25.39 104.87
C LEU A 300 -85.85 -25.13 103.27
N GLU A 301 -84.93 -25.89 102.46
CA GLU A 301 -84.07 -25.65 101.12
C GLU A 301 -83.82 -26.64 99.76
N SER A 302 -82.98 -26.39 98.61
CA SER A 302 -82.63 -27.25 97.29
C SER A 302 -81.53 -26.88 96.05
N SER A 303 -81.03 -27.72 94.99
CA SER A 303 -80.13 -27.42 93.66
C SER A 303 -79.61 -28.52 92.47
N THR A 304 -78.97 -28.26 91.20
CA THR A 304 -78.30 -29.24 90.08
C THR A 304 -77.45 -28.82 88.67
N GLN A 305 -77.02 -29.67 87.58
CA GLN A 305 -75.99 -29.43 86.34
C GLN A 305 -75.86 -30.31 84.89
N VAL A 306 -74.94 -30.12 83.80
CA VAL A 306 -74.90 -30.64 82.25
C VAL A 306 -73.51 -30.86 81.30
N ARG A 307 -73.32 -31.51 80.02
CA ARG A 307 -72.06 -31.71 79.00
C ARG A 307 -72.08 -32.40 77.45
N GLY A 308 -71.03 -32.44 76.45
CA GLY A 308 -70.89 -33.20 75.02
C GLY A 308 -69.67 -33.06 73.83
N GLN A 309 -69.44 -33.86 72.64
CA GLN A 309 -68.41 -33.75 71.37
C GLN A 309 -68.11 -34.88 70.13
N LEU A 310 -67.41 -34.70 68.85
CA LEU A 310 -66.52 -35.65 67.83
C LEU A 310 -65.93 -35.45 66.22
N ARG A 311 -65.55 -36.44 65.23
CA ARG A 311 -64.42 -36.54 64.02
C ARG A 311 -64.55 -37.53 62.65
N HIS A 312 -63.80 -37.92 61.46
CA HIS A 312 -62.61 -37.75 60.34
C HIS A 312 -62.49 -38.87 59.06
N SER A 313 -61.69 -39.19 57.87
CA SER A 313 -60.59 -38.86 56.70
C SER A 313 -60.21 -39.93 55.41
N TRP A 314 -59.31 -39.77 54.26
CA TRP A 314 -58.47 -40.76 53.22
C TRP A 314 -58.02 -40.61 51.56
N ALA A 315 -57.21 -41.49 50.72
CA ALA A 315 -56.52 -41.35 49.23
C ALA A 315 -55.94 -42.55 48.13
N GLY A 316 -55.17 -42.40 46.89
CA GLY A 316 -54.77 -43.41 45.64
C GLY A 316 -53.47 -43.45 44.51
N ARG A 317 -53.34 -44.16 43.24
CA ARG A 317 -52.14 -44.38 42.11
C ARG A 317 -52.31 -45.05 40.56
N ALA A 318 -51.53 -45.51 39.40
CA ALA A 318 -50.13 -45.85 38.64
C ALA A 318 -49.96 -46.22 36.95
N VAL A 319 -48.79 -46.57 36.15
CA VAL A 319 -48.41 -46.73 34.54
C VAL A 319 -47.03 -47.58 33.95
N PRO A 320 -46.26 -47.88 32.69
CA PRO A 320 -46.12 -48.04 31.05
C PRO A 320 -45.08 -49.10 30.15
N THR A 321 -44.74 -49.14 28.72
CA THR A 321 -43.43 -49.61 27.78
C THR A 321 -43.34 -50.41 26.26
N GLY A 322 -42.29 -50.40 25.23
CA GLY A 322 -41.88 -51.37 23.96
C GLY A 322 -40.98 -51.08 22.51
N ALA A 323 -40.28 -51.99 21.61
CA ALA A 323 -39.51 -51.82 20.15
C ALA A 323 -38.69 -53.00 19.18
N GLU A 324 -38.17 -52.91 17.82
CA GLU A 324 -36.95 -53.60 16.91
C GLU A 324 -36.88 -54.11 15.25
N ALA A 325 -35.74 -54.25 14.34
CA ALA A 325 -35.49 -54.95 12.85
C ALA A 325 -34.10 -54.93 11.81
N CYS A 326 -33.75 -55.76 10.66
CA CYS A 326 -32.56 -55.71 9.51
C CYS A 326 -32.25 -56.76 8.17
N ALA A 327 -31.37 -56.60 6.99
CA ALA A 327 -30.81 -57.59 5.79
C ALA A 327 -29.86 -57.23 4.39
N ARG A 328 -29.06 -58.10 3.49
CA ARG A 328 -28.33 -57.92 2.02
C ARG A 328 -27.33 -59.00 1.11
N SER A 329 -26.97 -59.05 -0.30
CA SER A 329 -25.70 -59.64 -1.19
C SER A 329 -25.55 -60.05 -2.85
N PRO A 330 -24.36 -60.11 -3.72
CA PRO A 330 -24.08 -60.55 -5.28
C PRO A 330 -22.61 -60.94 -6.10
N THR A 331 -22.36 -61.43 -7.46
CA THR A 331 -21.14 -61.35 -8.61
C THR A 331 -20.54 -62.50 -9.75
N ALA A 332 -19.95 -62.30 -11.07
CA ALA A 332 -18.64 -62.89 -11.86
C ALA A 332 -18.25 -63.21 -13.48
N ALA A 333 -17.26 -62.55 -14.24
CA ALA A 333 -16.06 -63.01 -15.14
C ALA A 333 -15.48 -62.13 -16.39
N VAL A 334 -14.13 -61.93 -16.59
CA VAL A 334 -13.50 -60.85 -17.46
C VAL A 334 -12.13 -61.15 -18.20
N GLY A 335 -12.04 -61.13 -19.55
CA GLY A 335 -10.83 -61.59 -20.31
C GLY A 335 -10.01 -60.54 -21.11
N SER A 336 -10.12 -60.59 -22.45
CA SER A 336 -9.27 -59.89 -23.45
C SER A 336 -9.43 -58.36 -23.54
N LEU A 337 -10.20 -57.79 -22.64
CA LEU A 337 -10.78 -56.44 -22.72
C LEU A 337 -9.96 -55.39 -21.95
N LEU A 338 -9.17 -55.85 -20.97
CA LEU A 338 -8.48 -55.07 -19.94
C LEU A 338 -7.76 -53.78 -20.42
N PRO A 339 -6.96 -53.79 -21.51
CA PRO A 339 -6.20 -52.61 -21.93
C PRO A 339 -7.09 -51.47 -22.44
N CYS A 340 -8.19 -51.81 -23.12
CA CYS A 340 -9.16 -50.83 -23.61
C CYS A 340 -9.97 -50.23 -22.44
N LEU A 341 -10.30 -51.05 -21.43
CA LEU A 341 -10.92 -50.56 -20.20
C LEU A 341 -10.01 -49.60 -19.44
N ALA A 342 -8.70 -49.87 -19.37
CA ALA A 342 -7.75 -49.02 -18.68
C ALA A 342 -7.68 -47.62 -19.30
N LEU A 343 -7.63 -47.52 -20.64
CA LEU A 343 -7.66 -46.24 -21.34
C LEU A 343 -9.00 -45.51 -21.22
N PHE A 344 -10.12 -46.23 -21.36
CA PHE A 344 -11.46 -45.69 -21.16
C PHE A 344 -11.65 -45.14 -19.74
N ALA A 345 -11.29 -45.92 -18.72
CA ALA A 345 -11.40 -45.53 -17.33
C ALA A 345 -10.50 -44.33 -16.99
N HIS A 346 -9.30 -44.23 -17.58
CA HIS A 346 -8.42 -43.07 -17.40
C HIS A 346 -9.07 -41.79 -17.99
N LEU A 347 -9.53 -41.83 -19.24
CA LEU A 347 -10.12 -40.67 -19.91
C LEU A 347 -11.44 -40.23 -19.28
N VAL A 348 -12.28 -41.18 -18.84
CA VAL A 348 -13.48 -40.86 -18.06
C VAL A 348 -13.09 -40.29 -16.69
N SER A 349 -12.13 -40.89 -15.97
CA SER A 349 -11.68 -40.38 -14.67
C SER A 349 -11.10 -38.97 -14.76
N ASP A 350 -10.33 -38.65 -15.80
CA ASP A 350 -9.84 -37.29 -16.05
C ASP A 350 -11.02 -36.34 -16.32
N THR A 351 -11.97 -36.73 -17.16
CA THR A 351 -13.15 -35.91 -17.48
C THR A 351 -14.01 -35.65 -16.24
N LEU A 352 -14.17 -36.64 -15.37
CA LEU A 352 -14.88 -36.52 -14.09
C LEU A 352 -14.12 -35.64 -13.09
N LEU A 353 -12.79 -35.75 -13.03
CA LEU A 353 -11.95 -34.93 -12.16
C LEU A 353 -11.98 -33.45 -12.59
N GLN A 354 -11.85 -33.17 -13.89
CA GLN A 354 -11.95 -31.82 -14.45
C GLN A 354 -13.37 -31.26 -14.34
N GLY A 355 -14.41 -32.09 -14.56
CA GLY A 355 -15.81 -31.70 -14.39
C GLY A 355 -16.16 -31.37 -12.94
N SER A 356 -15.71 -32.20 -11.98
CA SER A 356 -15.86 -31.92 -10.54
C SER A 356 -15.12 -30.64 -10.15
N ALA A 357 -13.85 -30.47 -10.55
CA ALA A 357 -13.09 -29.24 -10.30
C ALA A 357 -13.80 -28.01 -10.89
N THR A 358 -14.27 -28.09 -12.14
CA THR A 358 -15.03 -27.01 -12.78
C THR A 358 -16.35 -26.71 -12.05
N SER A 359 -17.00 -27.71 -11.44
CA SER A 359 -18.23 -27.49 -10.67
C SER A 359 -18.02 -26.72 -9.37
N HIS A 360 -16.82 -26.74 -8.77
CA HIS A 360 -16.51 -25.92 -7.58
C HIS A 360 -16.34 -24.43 -7.93
N VAL A 361 -15.81 -24.10 -9.12
CA VAL A 361 -15.71 -22.72 -9.64
C VAL A 361 -17.04 -22.20 -10.25
N ALA A 362 -18.03 -23.07 -10.45
CA ALA A 362 -19.23 -22.76 -11.22
C ALA A 362 -20.38 -22.17 -10.38
N PRO A 363 -21.28 -21.35 -10.98
CA PRO A 363 -22.53 -20.95 -10.32
C PRO A 363 -23.42 -22.15 -9.96
N MET A 364 -24.10 -22.10 -8.81
CA MET A 364 -24.93 -23.20 -8.25
C MET A 364 -25.70 -24.06 -9.27
N GLU A 365 -26.60 -23.49 -10.10
CA GLU A 365 -27.41 -24.31 -11.02
C GLU A 365 -26.60 -25.07 -12.10
N PRO A 366 -25.69 -24.44 -12.88
CA PRO A 366 -24.81 -25.20 -13.76
C PRO A 366 -23.78 -26.06 -13.01
N ALA A 367 -23.37 -25.71 -11.79
CA ALA A 367 -22.50 -26.53 -10.95
C ALA A 367 -23.19 -27.84 -10.55
N ASP A 368 -24.39 -27.78 -9.98
CA ASP A 368 -25.21 -28.94 -9.60
C ASP A 368 -25.52 -29.81 -10.82
N ARG A 369 -25.88 -29.20 -11.97
CA ARG A 369 -26.08 -29.92 -13.24
C ARG A 369 -24.80 -30.62 -13.69
N LEU A 370 -23.65 -29.95 -13.67
CA LEU A 370 -22.36 -30.53 -14.07
C LEU A 370 -21.97 -31.68 -13.15
N LEU A 371 -22.07 -31.49 -11.83
CA LEU A 371 -21.76 -32.50 -10.83
C LEU A 371 -22.68 -33.72 -10.95
N GLU A 372 -23.98 -33.54 -11.22
CA GLU A 372 -24.91 -34.64 -11.44
C GLU A 372 -24.65 -35.38 -12.76
N MET A 373 -24.33 -34.66 -13.85
CA MET A 373 -23.91 -35.30 -15.10
C MET A 373 -22.56 -36.02 -14.97
N CYS A 374 -21.64 -35.54 -14.13
CA CYS A 374 -20.43 -36.28 -13.77
C CYS A 374 -20.77 -37.54 -12.95
N LYS A 375 -21.64 -37.45 -11.92
CA LYS A 375 -22.11 -38.62 -11.16
C LYS A 375 -22.76 -39.66 -12.08
N GLN A 376 -23.64 -39.23 -13.00
CA GLN A 376 -24.28 -40.11 -13.97
C GLN A 376 -23.26 -40.70 -14.95
N CYS A 377 -22.39 -39.91 -15.55
CA CYS A 377 -21.34 -40.40 -16.46
C CYS A 377 -20.42 -41.43 -15.77
N GLY A 378 -20.08 -41.23 -14.49
CA GLY A 378 -19.34 -42.20 -13.68
C GLY A 378 -20.13 -43.48 -13.40
N SER A 379 -21.42 -43.35 -13.07
CA SER A 379 -22.33 -44.49 -12.87
C SER A 379 -22.50 -45.31 -14.15
N GLU A 380 -22.74 -44.67 -15.30
CA GLU A 380 -22.87 -45.35 -16.59
C GLU A 380 -21.54 -45.96 -17.05
N ALA A 381 -20.40 -45.31 -16.79
CA ALA A 381 -19.09 -45.89 -17.07
C ALA A 381 -18.81 -47.13 -16.20
N VAL A 382 -19.15 -47.10 -14.91
CA VAL A 382 -19.07 -48.28 -14.03
C VAL A 382 -20.08 -49.36 -14.44
N SER A 383 -21.28 -48.98 -14.87
CA SER A 383 -22.30 -49.89 -15.41
C SER A 383 -21.81 -50.62 -16.66
N TYR A 384 -21.28 -49.88 -17.63
CA TYR A 384 -20.64 -50.41 -18.84
C TYR A 384 -19.46 -51.34 -18.52
N LEU A 385 -18.56 -50.92 -17.62
CA LEU A 385 -17.45 -51.76 -17.13
C LEU A 385 -17.93 -53.03 -16.41
N SER A 386 -19.10 -52.99 -15.75
CA SER A 386 -19.70 -54.12 -15.03
C SER A 386 -20.44 -55.09 -15.97
N ALA A 387 -21.18 -54.57 -16.95
CA ALA A 387 -21.81 -55.37 -18.02
C ALA A 387 -20.77 -56.09 -18.90
N LEU A 388 -19.57 -55.51 -18.99
CA LEU A 388 -18.39 -56.11 -19.60
C LEU A 388 -17.60 -57.06 -18.67
N GLN A 389 -17.98 -57.14 -17.39
CA GLN A 389 -17.42 -58.05 -16.38
C GLN A 389 -18.28 -59.30 -16.16
N ASP A 390 -19.46 -59.43 -16.77
CA ASP A 390 -20.28 -60.65 -16.77
C ASP A 390 -20.37 -61.21 -18.20
N PRO A 391 -19.95 -62.46 -18.47
CA PRO A 391 -19.98 -63.05 -19.81
C PRO A 391 -21.37 -63.12 -20.43
N GLY A 392 -22.43 -63.14 -19.62
CA GLY A 392 -23.82 -63.17 -20.09
C GLY A 392 -24.29 -61.84 -20.68
N THR A 393 -23.59 -60.73 -20.42
CA THR A 393 -24.01 -59.37 -20.84
C THR A 393 -23.07 -58.68 -21.83
N VAL A 394 -21.93 -59.29 -22.19
CA VAL A 394 -20.94 -58.68 -23.10
C VAL A 394 -21.52 -58.32 -24.47
N GLU A 395 -22.38 -59.16 -25.05
CA GLU A 395 -23.04 -58.89 -26.34
C GLU A 395 -24.09 -57.76 -26.28
N GLY A 396 -24.48 -57.32 -25.08
CA GLY A 396 -25.42 -56.22 -24.84
C GLY A 396 -24.80 -54.99 -24.16
N ALA A 397 -23.48 -54.92 -24.05
CA ALA A 397 -22.79 -53.81 -23.39
C ALA A 397 -22.73 -52.55 -24.27
N ASP A 398 -23.66 -51.62 -24.04
CA ASP A 398 -23.79 -50.36 -24.79
C ASP A 398 -23.06 -49.19 -24.10
N CYS A 399 -22.28 -48.41 -24.86
CA CYS A 399 -21.61 -47.20 -24.39
C CYS A 399 -22.38 -45.89 -24.70
N SER A 400 -23.54 -45.97 -25.38
CA SER A 400 -24.32 -44.81 -25.81
C SER A 400 -24.74 -43.89 -24.66
N LEU A 401 -25.03 -44.43 -23.48
CA LEU A 401 -25.35 -43.64 -22.28
C LEU A 401 -24.15 -42.82 -21.81
N VAL A 402 -22.95 -43.42 -21.75
CA VAL A 402 -21.70 -42.71 -21.40
C VAL A 402 -21.43 -41.61 -22.42
N MET A 403 -21.55 -41.89 -23.72
CA MET A 403 -21.39 -40.89 -24.77
C MET A 403 -22.42 -39.75 -24.68
N THR A 404 -23.65 -40.04 -24.24
CA THR A 404 -24.70 -39.04 -24.02
C THR A 404 -24.36 -38.14 -22.84
N CYS A 405 -23.94 -38.70 -21.70
CA CYS A 405 -23.52 -37.92 -20.53
C CYS A 405 -22.27 -37.08 -20.84
N LEU A 406 -21.28 -37.60 -21.58
CA LEU A 406 -20.12 -36.82 -22.03
C LEU A 406 -20.53 -35.64 -22.94
N GLY A 407 -21.50 -35.85 -23.83
CA GLY A 407 -22.07 -34.77 -24.65
C GLY A 407 -22.78 -33.69 -23.81
N GLN A 408 -23.49 -34.09 -22.75
CA GLN A 408 -24.15 -33.17 -21.83
C GLN A 408 -23.15 -32.41 -20.94
N ILE A 409 -22.10 -33.07 -20.44
CA ILE A 409 -20.98 -32.43 -19.74
C ILE A 409 -20.34 -31.36 -20.65
N SER A 410 -20.09 -31.68 -21.93
CA SER A 410 -19.55 -30.73 -22.90
C SER A 410 -20.49 -29.54 -23.13
N ALA A 411 -21.80 -29.76 -23.21
CA ALA A 411 -22.78 -28.69 -23.39
C ALA A 411 -22.87 -27.74 -22.18
N ILE A 412 -22.79 -28.27 -20.95
CA ILE A 412 -22.73 -27.46 -19.73
C ILE A 412 -21.41 -26.69 -19.65
N GLY A 413 -20.29 -27.30 -20.07
CA GLY A 413 -18.99 -26.63 -20.19
C GLY A 413 -18.99 -25.43 -21.15
N GLU A 414 -19.72 -25.52 -22.27
CA GLU A 414 -19.95 -24.37 -23.18
C GLU A 414 -20.83 -23.30 -22.52
N GLU A 415 -21.88 -23.68 -21.77
CA GLU A 415 -22.77 -22.74 -21.07
C GLU A 415 -22.05 -21.94 -19.96
N LEU A 416 -21.06 -22.58 -19.32
CA LEU A 416 -20.23 -22.06 -18.23
C LEU A 416 -19.09 -21.12 -18.68
N ARG A 417 -18.85 -20.97 -19.99
CA ARG A 417 -17.82 -20.03 -20.48
C ARG A 417 -18.16 -18.60 -20.02
N PRO A 418 -17.21 -17.83 -19.45
CA PRO A 418 -17.46 -16.46 -19.02
C PRO A 418 -18.03 -15.60 -20.14
N ARG A 419 -19.25 -15.09 -19.99
CA ARG A 419 -19.95 -14.25 -20.99
C ARG A 419 -19.48 -12.78 -20.98
N GLY A 420 -18.35 -12.51 -20.33
CA GLY A 420 -17.73 -11.20 -20.25
C GLY A 420 -17.00 -10.87 -21.54
N LEU A 421 -17.66 -10.13 -22.43
CA LEU A 421 -17.19 -9.75 -23.77
C LEU A 421 -16.99 -10.94 -24.72
N ASP A 422 -18.09 -11.34 -25.37
CA ASP A 422 -18.10 -12.23 -26.55
C ASP A 422 -17.54 -11.52 -27.80
N ILE A 423 -16.32 -10.97 -27.68
CA ILE A 423 -15.52 -10.48 -28.80
C ILE A 423 -15.08 -11.73 -29.57
N LYS A 424 -15.50 -11.86 -30.83
CA LYS A 424 -15.10 -13.01 -31.63
C LYS A 424 -13.57 -13.12 -31.62
N GLN A 425 -13.05 -14.32 -31.42
CA GLN A 425 -11.62 -14.52 -31.16
C GLN A 425 -10.73 -13.96 -32.29
N GLU A 426 -11.24 -13.89 -33.52
CA GLU A 426 -10.61 -13.30 -34.71
C GLU A 426 -10.54 -11.76 -34.70
N GLU A 427 -11.45 -11.08 -33.99
CA GLU A 427 -11.55 -9.61 -33.92
C GLU A 427 -10.67 -8.99 -32.81
N LEU A 428 -10.21 -9.80 -31.85
CA LEU A 428 -9.39 -9.37 -30.70
C LEU A 428 -8.12 -8.60 -31.10
N GLY A 429 -7.51 -8.97 -32.24
CA GLY A 429 -6.29 -8.33 -32.73
C GLY A 429 -6.48 -6.89 -33.21
N ASP A 430 -7.61 -6.58 -33.87
CA ASP A 430 -7.95 -5.20 -34.22
C ASP A 430 -8.37 -4.39 -32.98
N LEU A 431 -9.02 -5.05 -32.02
CA LEU A 431 -9.53 -4.40 -30.83
C LEU A 431 -8.41 -3.96 -29.87
N VAL A 432 -7.38 -4.78 -29.64
CA VAL A 432 -6.26 -4.36 -28.76
C VAL A 432 -5.50 -3.16 -29.32
N ASP A 433 -5.21 -3.14 -30.62
CA ASP A 433 -4.55 -2.00 -31.27
C ASP A 433 -5.41 -0.72 -31.22
N LYS A 434 -6.73 -0.87 -31.43
CA LYS A 434 -7.71 0.22 -31.35
C LYS A 434 -7.81 0.80 -29.94
N GLU A 435 -7.89 -0.04 -28.91
CA GLU A 435 -8.09 0.41 -27.52
C GLU A 435 -6.78 0.97 -26.92
N MET A 436 -5.61 0.46 -27.32
CA MET A 436 -4.32 1.10 -27.02
C MET A 436 -4.20 2.48 -27.69
N ALA A 437 -4.66 2.63 -28.93
CA ALA A 437 -4.68 3.92 -29.62
C ALA A 437 -5.69 4.91 -29.00
N ALA A 438 -6.90 4.44 -28.65
CA ALA A 438 -7.91 5.26 -27.98
C ALA A 438 -7.44 5.72 -26.59
N THR A 439 -6.73 4.87 -25.85
CA THR A 439 -6.14 5.20 -24.55
C THR A 439 -5.05 6.25 -24.68
N ALA A 440 -4.15 6.14 -25.66
CA ALA A 440 -3.15 7.18 -25.93
C ALA A 440 -3.80 8.54 -26.26
N ALA A 441 -4.77 8.56 -27.18
CA ALA A 441 -5.51 9.77 -27.55
C ALA A 441 -6.31 10.37 -26.37
N ALA A 442 -6.83 9.55 -25.46
CA ALA A 442 -7.47 10.02 -24.24
C ALA A 442 -6.48 10.71 -23.28
N ILE A 443 -5.24 10.20 -23.17
CA ILE A 443 -4.18 10.82 -22.36
C ILE A 443 -3.69 12.13 -23.00
N GLU A 444 -3.53 12.19 -24.32
CA GLU A 444 -3.20 13.44 -25.03
C GLU A 444 -4.31 14.50 -24.85
N THR A 445 -5.58 14.08 -24.95
CA THR A 445 -6.74 14.95 -24.71
C THR A 445 -6.79 15.43 -23.25
N ALA A 446 -6.47 14.55 -22.30
CA ALA A 446 -6.36 14.87 -20.88
C ALA A 446 -5.25 15.91 -20.62
N ALA A 447 -4.06 15.71 -21.18
CA ALA A 447 -2.94 16.66 -21.06
C ALA A 447 -3.29 18.04 -21.64
N ALA A 448 -3.87 18.08 -22.85
CA ALA A 448 -4.29 19.33 -23.50
C ALA A 448 -5.35 20.08 -22.68
N ARG A 449 -6.30 19.38 -22.04
CA ARG A 449 -7.28 20.00 -21.14
C ARG A 449 -6.64 20.53 -19.86
N ILE A 450 -5.61 19.88 -19.30
CA ILE A 450 -4.84 20.42 -18.16
C ILE A 450 -4.11 21.71 -18.56
N GLU A 451 -3.50 21.76 -19.75
CA GLU A 451 -2.84 22.97 -20.25
C GLU A 451 -3.84 24.12 -20.50
N GLU A 452 -5.03 23.81 -21.01
CA GLU A 452 -6.12 24.79 -21.16
C GLU A 452 -6.60 25.32 -19.79
N MET A 453 -6.75 24.44 -18.79
CA MET A 453 -7.06 24.84 -17.41
C MET A 453 -5.96 25.71 -16.78
N LEU A 454 -4.69 25.42 -17.07
CA LEU A 454 -3.56 26.18 -16.57
C LEU A 454 -3.50 27.58 -17.20
N SER A 455 -3.82 27.69 -18.49
CA SER A 455 -4.00 28.98 -19.18
C SER A 455 -5.19 29.78 -18.61
N LYS A 456 -6.32 29.12 -18.32
CA LYS A 456 -7.50 29.74 -17.67
C LYS A 456 -7.18 30.22 -16.25
N ALA A 457 -6.48 29.43 -15.45
CA ALA A 457 -6.04 29.81 -14.11
C ALA A 457 -5.16 31.07 -14.16
N ARG A 458 -4.16 31.11 -15.05
CA ARG A 458 -3.30 32.30 -15.28
C ARG A 458 -4.04 33.57 -15.66
N ALA A 459 -5.21 33.45 -16.30
CA ALA A 459 -6.03 34.59 -16.72
C ALA A 459 -7.08 35.04 -15.69
N GLY A 460 -7.50 34.15 -14.77
CA GLY A 460 -8.62 34.40 -13.84
C GLY A 460 -8.28 34.34 -12.35
N ASP A 461 -7.24 33.62 -11.94
CA ASP A 461 -6.83 33.49 -10.55
C ASP A 461 -5.69 34.46 -10.18
N THR A 462 -5.59 34.81 -8.90
CA THR A 462 -4.56 35.74 -8.39
C THR A 462 -4.01 35.31 -7.03
N GLY A 463 -2.77 35.71 -6.73
CA GLY A 463 -2.07 35.41 -5.47
C GLY A 463 -1.97 33.91 -5.18
N VAL A 464 -2.09 33.53 -3.92
CA VAL A 464 -1.94 32.14 -3.45
C VAL A 464 -2.82 31.15 -4.22
N LYS A 465 -4.04 31.52 -4.65
CA LYS A 465 -4.89 30.62 -5.46
C LYS A 465 -4.25 30.27 -6.80
N LEU A 466 -3.61 31.24 -7.46
CA LEU A 466 -2.88 31.02 -8.70
C LEU A 466 -1.67 30.11 -8.47
N GLU A 467 -0.84 30.43 -7.47
CA GLU A 467 0.37 29.63 -7.15
C GLU A 467 0.05 28.16 -6.83
N VAL A 468 -1.04 27.93 -6.09
CA VAL A 468 -1.53 26.58 -5.76
C VAL A 468 -2.06 25.88 -7.01
N ASN A 469 -2.90 26.55 -7.82
CA ASN A 469 -3.48 25.97 -9.01
C ASN A 469 -2.43 25.67 -10.10
N GLU A 470 -1.45 26.55 -10.32
CA GLU A 470 -0.33 26.28 -11.24
C GLU A 470 0.51 25.08 -10.79
N ARG A 471 0.83 24.97 -9.49
CA ARG A 471 1.63 23.86 -8.96
C ARG A 471 0.90 22.53 -9.09
N ILE A 472 -0.40 22.50 -8.76
CA ILE A 472 -1.24 21.31 -8.90
C ILE A 472 -1.38 20.93 -10.38
N LEU A 473 -1.80 21.84 -11.25
CA LEU A 473 -1.99 21.54 -12.68
C LEU A 473 -0.68 21.12 -13.36
N GLY A 474 0.44 21.81 -13.08
CA GLY A 474 1.75 21.44 -13.61
C GLY A 474 2.19 20.03 -13.19
N SER A 475 1.94 19.64 -11.94
CA SER A 475 2.17 18.25 -11.49
C SER A 475 1.26 17.24 -12.20
N CYS A 476 0.00 17.62 -12.49
CA CYS A 476 -0.94 16.79 -13.24
C CYS A 476 -0.52 16.61 -14.72
N THR A 477 -0.01 17.67 -15.37
CA THR A 477 0.58 17.60 -16.71
C THR A 477 1.76 16.62 -16.73
N GLY A 478 2.67 16.73 -15.76
CA GLY A 478 3.81 15.81 -15.64
C GLY A 478 3.39 14.35 -15.45
N LEU A 479 2.31 14.08 -14.71
CA LEU A 479 1.74 12.75 -14.58
C LEU A 479 1.16 12.24 -15.91
N MET A 480 0.36 13.04 -16.63
CA MET A 480 -0.17 12.63 -17.94
C MET A 480 0.94 12.37 -18.96
N GLN A 481 2.00 13.18 -18.97
CA GLN A 481 3.17 12.96 -19.83
C GLN A 481 3.89 11.63 -19.50
N ALA A 482 4.09 11.33 -18.21
CA ALA A 482 4.68 10.05 -17.80
C ALA A 482 3.80 8.84 -18.18
N ILE A 483 2.47 8.98 -18.05
CA ILE A 483 1.50 7.94 -18.43
C ILE A 483 1.45 7.74 -19.95
N HIS A 484 1.57 8.82 -20.74
CA HIS A 484 1.66 8.71 -22.20
C HIS A 484 2.88 7.90 -22.63
N VAL A 485 4.07 8.19 -22.07
CA VAL A 485 5.30 7.43 -22.30
C VAL A 485 5.14 5.96 -21.89
N LEU A 486 4.43 5.67 -20.80
CA LEU A 486 4.13 4.30 -20.36
C LEU A 486 3.24 3.54 -21.35
N VAL A 487 2.18 4.17 -21.87
CA VAL A 487 1.28 3.53 -22.84
C VAL A 487 1.98 3.27 -24.18
N LEU A 488 2.83 4.20 -24.63
CA LEU A 488 3.69 3.99 -25.81
C LEU A 488 4.70 2.84 -25.59
N ALA A 489 5.41 2.82 -24.45
CA ALA A 489 6.33 1.74 -24.11
C ALA A 489 5.63 0.37 -23.97
N SER A 490 4.38 0.35 -23.48
CA SER A 490 3.54 -0.85 -23.44
C SER A 490 3.18 -1.32 -24.86
N LYS A 491 2.80 -0.41 -25.75
CA LYS A 491 2.50 -0.73 -27.16
C LYS A 491 3.74 -1.26 -27.91
N ASP A 492 4.92 -0.68 -27.67
CA ASP A 492 6.18 -1.15 -28.26
C ASP A 492 6.57 -2.54 -27.76
N LEU A 493 6.41 -2.82 -26.46
CA LEU A 493 6.63 -4.15 -25.90
C LEU A 493 5.61 -5.18 -26.44
N GLN A 494 4.33 -4.81 -26.55
CA GLN A 494 3.32 -5.68 -27.16
C GLN A 494 3.69 -6.05 -28.61
N ARG A 495 4.17 -5.08 -29.39
CA ARG A 495 4.64 -5.32 -30.77
C ARG A 495 5.83 -6.30 -30.81
N GLU A 496 6.84 -6.10 -29.95
CA GLU A 496 8.00 -7.00 -29.83
C GLU A 496 7.57 -8.45 -29.48
N ILE A 497 6.65 -8.61 -28.54
CA ILE A 497 6.10 -9.92 -28.13
C ILE A 497 5.37 -10.60 -29.30
N VAL A 498 4.59 -9.85 -30.08
CA VAL A 498 3.87 -10.37 -31.24
C VAL A 498 4.83 -10.73 -32.38
N GLU A 499 5.82 -9.88 -32.66
CA GLU A 499 6.80 -10.10 -33.73
C GLU A 499 7.70 -11.31 -33.47
N SER A 500 8.16 -11.48 -32.22
CA SER A 500 8.93 -12.65 -31.79
C SER A 500 8.08 -13.92 -31.63
N GLY A 501 6.87 -13.80 -31.09
CA GLY A 501 6.02 -14.94 -30.72
C GLY A 501 5.16 -15.53 -31.83
N ARG A 502 4.83 -14.79 -32.90
CA ARG A 502 3.90 -15.26 -33.95
C ARG A 502 4.47 -16.28 -34.93
N GLY A 503 5.78 -16.29 -35.14
CA GLY A 503 6.42 -17.10 -36.18
C GLY A 503 5.81 -16.82 -37.57
N ALA A 504 5.24 -17.86 -38.19
CA ALA A 504 4.57 -17.75 -39.50
C ALA A 504 3.14 -17.19 -39.44
N ALA A 505 2.53 -17.07 -38.25
CA ALA A 505 1.17 -16.56 -38.10
C ALA A 505 1.08 -15.03 -38.25
N SER A 506 -0.09 -14.52 -38.60
CA SER A 506 -0.37 -13.08 -38.57
C SER A 506 -0.45 -12.53 -37.12
N PRO A 507 -0.26 -11.22 -36.91
CA PRO A 507 -0.49 -10.58 -35.61
C PRO A 507 -1.88 -10.84 -35.02
N LYS A 508 -2.92 -10.83 -35.88
CA LYS A 508 -4.31 -11.09 -35.46
C LYS A 508 -4.49 -12.51 -34.93
N GLU A 509 -3.96 -13.51 -35.63
CA GLU A 509 -3.96 -14.89 -35.15
C GLU A 509 -3.19 -15.06 -33.85
N PHE A 510 -2.09 -14.33 -33.64
CA PHE A 510 -1.33 -14.40 -32.39
C PHE A 510 -2.15 -13.87 -31.21
N TYR A 511 -2.80 -12.70 -31.37
CA TYR A 511 -3.72 -12.17 -30.36
C TYR A 511 -4.93 -13.09 -30.12
N ALA A 512 -5.48 -13.69 -31.18
CA ALA A 512 -6.55 -14.68 -31.08
C ALA A 512 -6.13 -15.94 -30.29
N LYS A 513 -4.96 -16.52 -30.62
CA LYS A 513 -4.37 -17.69 -29.94
C LYS A 513 -3.96 -17.40 -28.49
N ASN A 514 -3.80 -16.13 -28.11
CA ASN A 514 -3.48 -15.69 -26.75
C ASN A 514 -4.63 -14.90 -26.10
N SER A 515 -5.90 -15.23 -26.40
CA SER A 515 -7.08 -14.39 -26.09
C SER A 515 -7.08 -13.79 -24.68
N ARG A 516 -6.93 -14.59 -23.60
CA ARG A 516 -6.89 -14.12 -22.20
C ARG A 516 -5.83 -13.05 -21.91
N TRP A 517 -4.71 -13.07 -22.63
CA TRP A 517 -3.68 -12.02 -22.53
C TRP A 517 -4.12 -10.74 -23.25
N THR A 518 -4.68 -10.88 -24.44
CA THR A 518 -5.26 -9.78 -25.23
C THR A 518 -6.42 -9.09 -24.51
N GLU A 519 -7.31 -9.86 -23.90
CA GLU A 519 -8.43 -9.41 -23.05
C GLU A 519 -7.90 -8.60 -21.84
N GLY A 520 -6.87 -9.12 -21.14
CA GLY A 520 -6.22 -8.43 -20.04
C GLY A 520 -5.56 -7.10 -20.44
N LEU A 521 -4.90 -7.05 -21.61
CA LEU A 521 -4.36 -5.82 -22.18
C LEU A 521 -5.47 -4.80 -22.48
N ILE A 522 -6.55 -5.21 -23.15
CA ILE A 522 -7.69 -4.36 -23.48
C ILE A 522 -8.32 -3.79 -22.20
N SER A 523 -8.54 -4.63 -21.18
CA SER A 523 -9.14 -4.21 -19.91
C SER A 523 -8.26 -3.21 -19.15
N ALA A 524 -6.97 -3.49 -19.03
CA ALA A 524 -6.04 -2.59 -18.32
C ALA A 524 -5.84 -1.26 -19.06
N SER A 525 -5.80 -1.28 -20.40
CA SER A 525 -5.72 -0.07 -21.23
C SER A 525 -6.95 0.83 -21.01
N LYS A 526 -8.15 0.25 -21.02
CA LYS A 526 -9.41 0.97 -20.72
C LYS A 526 -9.44 1.59 -19.34
N ALA A 527 -8.92 0.90 -18.32
CA ALA A 527 -8.82 1.44 -16.96
C ALA A 527 -7.93 2.70 -16.92
N VAL A 528 -6.79 2.69 -17.63
CA VAL A 528 -5.91 3.86 -17.76
C VAL A 528 -6.60 5.03 -18.46
N GLY A 529 -7.27 4.79 -19.59
CA GLY A 529 -7.97 5.85 -20.34
C GLY A 529 -9.14 6.48 -19.58
N TRP A 530 -9.90 5.66 -18.82
CA TRP A 530 -10.93 6.15 -17.91
C TRP A 530 -10.33 6.95 -16.74
N GLY A 531 -9.29 6.43 -16.10
CA GLY A 531 -8.58 7.11 -15.02
C GLY A 531 -8.01 8.47 -15.43
N ALA A 532 -7.48 8.59 -16.66
CA ALA A 532 -7.02 9.86 -17.23
C ALA A 532 -8.15 10.90 -17.32
N THR A 533 -9.33 10.48 -17.77
CA THR A 533 -10.51 11.35 -17.87
C THR A 533 -10.95 11.83 -16.49
N VAL A 534 -11.14 10.89 -15.55
CA VAL A 534 -11.62 11.17 -14.18
C VAL A 534 -10.64 12.06 -13.40
N MET A 535 -9.33 11.85 -13.54
CA MET A 535 -8.33 12.70 -12.89
C MET A 535 -8.39 14.14 -13.40
N VAL A 536 -8.64 14.36 -14.69
CA VAL A 536 -8.79 15.71 -15.27
C VAL A 536 -10.07 16.39 -14.79
N ASP A 537 -11.19 15.67 -14.70
CA ASP A 537 -12.43 16.21 -14.13
C ASP A 537 -12.26 16.59 -12.65
N ALA A 538 -11.55 15.77 -11.86
CA ALA A 538 -11.22 16.09 -10.47
C ALA A 538 -10.31 17.34 -10.36
N ALA A 539 -9.32 17.48 -11.25
CA ALA A 539 -8.44 18.65 -11.30
C ALA A 539 -9.21 19.93 -11.67
N ASP A 540 -10.12 19.85 -12.64
CA ASP A 540 -11.00 20.94 -13.06
C ASP A 540 -11.88 21.43 -11.90
N LEU A 541 -12.52 20.49 -11.20
CA LEU A 541 -13.36 20.79 -10.04
C LEU A 541 -12.55 21.42 -8.89
N VAL A 542 -11.32 20.96 -8.61
CA VAL A 542 -10.42 21.56 -7.61
C VAL A 542 -10.04 22.99 -7.98
N VAL A 543 -9.62 23.24 -9.24
CA VAL A 543 -9.23 24.57 -9.72
C VAL A 543 -10.40 25.57 -9.69
N GLN A 544 -11.60 25.09 -10.01
CA GLN A 544 -12.85 25.84 -9.88
C GLN A 544 -13.30 26.07 -8.42
N GLY A 545 -12.65 25.45 -7.42
CA GLY A 545 -13.05 25.53 -6.01
C GLY A 545 -14.35 24.78 -5.67
N LYS A 546 -14.71 23.76 -6.47
CA LYS A 546 -15.94 22.96 -6.34
C LYS A 546 -15.66 21.50 -5.92
N GLY A 547 -14.50 20.98 -6.26
CA GLY A 547 -14.04 19.63 -5.92
C GLY A 547 -13.14 19.62 -4.68
N THR A 548 -12.77 18.43 -4.21
CA THR A 548 -11.91 18.28 -3.03
C THR A 548 -10.47 17.92 -3.40
N PHE A 549 -9.51 18.41 -2.63
CA PHE A 549 -8.10 18.03 -2.78
C PHE A 549 -7.91 16.52 -2.53
N GLU A 550 -8.72 15.93 -1.65
CA GLU A 550 -8.80 14.50 -1.36
C GLU A 550 -9.16 13.67 -2.60
N GLU A 551 -10.18 14.08 -3.36
CA GLU A 551 -10.65 13.42 -4.59
C GLU A 551 -9.55 13.38 -5.65
N LEU A 552 -8.89 14.51 -5.93
CA LEU A 552 -7.75 14.56 -6.85
C LEU A 552 -6.59 13.66 -6.38
N MET A 553 -6.31 13.61 -5.07
CA MET A 553 -5.32 12.69 -4.48
C MET A 553 -5.73 11.21 -4.58
N VAL A 554 -7.01 10.87 -4.66
CA VAL A 554 -7.49 9.50 -4.91
C VAL A 554 -7.36 9.17 -6.40
N CYS A 555 -7.92 9.98 -7.29
CA CYS A 555 -7.85 9.76 -8.75
C CYS A 555 -6.40 9.59 -9.25
N SER A 556 -5.47 10.38 -8.71
CA SER A 556 -4.03 10.27 -9.02
C SER A 556 -3.41 8.93 -8.61
N ARG A 557 -3.93 8.24 -7.59
CA ARG A 557 -3.49 6.90 -7.18
C ARG A 557 -4.16 5.80 -7.97
N GLU A 558 -5.47 5.91 -8.24
CA GLU A 558 -6.23 4.92 -9.01
C GLU A 558 -5.73 4.83 -10.47
N ILE A 559 -5.36 5.96 -11.09
CA ILE A 559 -4.74 5.95 -12.41
C ILE A 559 -3.34 5.30 -12.39
N ALA A 560 -2.54 5.54 -11.36
CA ALA A 560 -1.24 4.88 -11.20
C ALA A 560 -1.40 3.36 -11.03
N ALA A 561 -2.34 2.90 -10.20
CA ALA A 561 -2.70 1.49 -10.06
C ALA A 561 -3.15 0.87 -11.39
N SER A 562 -3.97 1.59 -12.16
CA SER A 562 -4.40 1.18 -13.51
C SER A 562 -3.20 1.00 -14.47
N THR A 563 -2.21 1.92 -14.44
CA THR A 563 -0.99 1.75 -15.24
C THR A 563 -0.12 0.58 -14.76
N ALA A 564 -0.06 0.31 -13.46
CA ALA A 564 0.64 -0.86 -12.92
C ALA A 564 -0.03 -2.17 -13.38
N GLN A 565 -1.35 -2.21 -13.49
CA GLN A 565 -2.09 -3.33 -14.09
C GLN A 565 -1.74 -3.50 -15.58
N LEU A 566 -1.66 -2.40 -16.35
CA LEU A 566 -1.24 -2.45 -17.77
C LEU A 566 0.21 -2.94 -17.93
N VAL A 567 1.13 -2.52 -17.05
CA VAL A 567 2.51 -3.02 -16.99
C VAL A 567 2.54 -4.52 -16.67
N ALA A 568 1.74 -4.97 -15.70
CA ALA A 568 1.64 -6.38 -15.33
C ALA A 568 1.11 -7.22 -16.51
N ALA A 569 0.02 -6.81 -17.15
CA ALA A 569 -0.55 -7.47 -18.33
C ALA A 569 0.45 -7.53 -19.50
N SER A 570 1.14 -6.42 -19.80
CA SER A 570 2.19 -6.36 -20.82
C SER A 570 3.33 -7.34 -20.55
N LYS A 571 3.69 -7.52 -19.27
CA LYS A 571 4.82 -8.36 -18.83
C LYS A 571 4.55 -9.88 -18.92
N VAL A 572 3.29 -10.34 -18.96
CA VAL A 572 2.94 -11.79 -18.92
C VAL A 572 3.61 -12.59 -20.05
N LYS A 573 3.82 -11.98 -21.22
CA LYS A 573 4.39 -12.62 -22.42
C LYS A 573 5.75 -12.03 -22.84
N ALA A 574 6.30 -11.11 -22.05
CA ALA A 574 7.57 -10.45 -22.33
C ALA A 574 8.77 -11.36 -22.02
N ASP A 575 9.85 -11.23 -22.80
CA ASP A 575 11.15 -11.71 -22.35
C ASP A 575 11.63 -10.84 -21.18
N LYS A 576 12.36 -11.45 -20.23
CA LYS A 576 12.93 -10.78 -19.05
C LYS A 576 14.04 -9.81 -19.47
N ASP A 577 14.79 -10.18 -20.50
CA ASP A 577 15.97 -9.44 -20.97
C ASP A 577 15.59 -8.45 -22.10
N SER A 578 14.28 -8.25 -22.34
CA SER A 578 13.74 -7.29 -23.31
C SER A 578 14.08 -5.83 -22.93
N ALA A 579 14.71 -5.13 -23.87
CA ALA A 579 14.97 -3.69 -23.75
C ALA A 579 13.68 -2.86 -23.63
N ASN A 580 12.60 -3.27 -24.29
CA ASN A 580 11.32 -2.56 -24.19
C ASN A 580 10.59 -2.88 -22.88
N LEU A 581 10.76 -4.07 -22.30
CA LEU A 581 10.32 -4.35 -20.93
C LEU A 581 11.08 -3.49 -19.90
N CYS A 582 12.38 -3.24 -20.10
CA CYS A 582 13.14 -2.33 -19.26
C CYS A 582 12.60 -0.89 -19.33
N LYS A 583 12.39 -0.35 -20.54
CA LYS A 583 11.76 0.98 -20.75
C LYS A 583 10.39 1.07 -20.08
N LEU A 584 9.54 0.05 -20.21
CA LEU A 584 8.21 0.03 -19.58
C LEU A 584 8.30 0.05 -18.04
N GLN A 585 9.27 -0.67 -17.45
CA GLN A 585 9.53 -0.63 -16.01
C GLN A 585 10.15 0.69 -15.53
N GLN A 586 10.84 1.42 -16.40
CA GLN A 586 11.31 2.78 -16.12
C GLN A 586 10.14 3.77 -16.16
N ALA A 587 9.30 3.73 -17.21
CA ALA A 587 8.12 4.57 -17.32
C ALA A 587 7.13 4.37 -16.15
N SER A 588 6.96 3.12 -15.69
CA SER A 588 6.17 2.80 -14.48
C SER A 588 6.71 3.48 -13.21
N ARG A 589 8.05 3.54 -13.05
CA ARG A 589 8.68 4.30 -11.95
C ARG A 589 8.45 5.80 -12.09
N SER A 590 8.55 6.36 -13.30
CA SER A 590 8.25 7.77 -13.57
C SER A 590 6.80 8.14 -13.28
N VAL A 591 5.82 7.28 -13.61
CA VAL A 591 4.40 7.49 -13.26
C VAL A 591 4.19 7.49 -11.75
N ASN A 592 4.79 6.55 -11.01
CA ASN A 592 4.70 6.53 -9.55
C ASN A 592 5.34 7.79 -8.92
N GLN A 593 6.48 8.25 -9.44
CA GLN A 593 7.15 9.47 -8.99
C GLN A 593 6.30 10.72 -9.28
N ALA A 594 5.72 10.83 -10.47
CA ALA A 594 4.82 11.93 -10.82
C ALA A 594 3.53 11.91 -9.99
N THR A 595 2.98 10.74 -9.69
CA THR A 595 1.84 10.56 -8.77
C THR A 595 2.15 11.04 -7.36
N ALA A 596 3.33 10.71 -6.83
CA ALA A 596 3.79 11.26 -5.56
C ALA A 596 3.95 12.79 -5.62
N GLY A 597 4.43 13.32 -6.74
CA GLY A 597 4.50 14.75 -7.03
C GLY A 597 3.14 15.46 -7.03
N VAL A 598 2.10 14.86 -7.62
CA VAL A 598 0.72 15.37 -7.56
C VAL A 598 0.22 15.35 -6.12
N VAL A 599 0.31 14.21 -5.43
CA VAL A 599 -0.15 14.08 -4.03
C VAL A 599 0.55 15.09 -3.11
N ALA A 600 1.85 15.30 -3.27
CA ALA A 600 2.60 16.30 -2.53
C ALA A 600 2.16 17.73 -2.86
N SER A 601 2.00 18.06 -4.14
CA SER A 601 1.56 19.39 -4.61
C SER A 601 0.15 19.72 -4.15
N THR A 602 -0.76 18.74 -4.21
CA THR A 602 -2.16 18.84 -3.76
C THR A 602 -2.25 18.98 -2.24
N LYS A 603 -1.45 18.24 -1.46
CA LYS A 603 -1.39 18.37 0.00
C LYS A 603 -0.80 19.72 0.44
N ALA A 604 0.28 20.17 -0.21
CA ALA A 604 0.86 21.49 0.05
C ALA A 604 -0.11 22.62 -0.33
N GLY A 605 -0.79 22.48 -1.47
CA GLY A 605 -1.82 23.39 -1.93
C GLY A 605 -2.98 23.52 -0.95
N LYS A 606 -3.51 22.39 -0.46
CA LYS A 606 -4.51 22.37 0.60
C LYS A 606 -4.06 23.15 1.84
N SER A 607 -2.86 22.86 2.34
CA SER A 607 -2.31 23.55 3.52
C SER A 607 -2.20 25.06 3.33
N GLN A 608 -1.74 25.52 2.16
CA GLN A 608 -1.61 26.96 1.85
C GLN A 608 -2.96 27.68 1.67
N VAL A 609 -4.04 26.95 1.44
CA VAL A 609 -5.41 27.49 1.44
C VAL A 609 -5.98 27.51 2.86
N GLU A 610 -5.84 26.42 3.63
CA GLU A 610 -6.41 26.29 4.99
C GLU A 610 -5.70 27.17 6.03
N GLU A 611 -4.38 27.36 5.93
CA GLU A 611 -3.58 28.19 6.87
C GLU A 611 -4.00 29.67 6.87
N LYS A 612 -4.74 30.11 5.84
CA LYS A 612 -5.26 31.47 5.72
C LYS A 612 -6.53 31.72 6.56
N ASP A 613 -7.28 30.68 6.93
CA ASP A 613 -8.42 30.78 7.85
C ASP A 613 -7.96 30.69 9.33
N SER A 614 -6.87 31.40 9.65
CA SER A 614 -6.28 31.41 10.99
C SER A 614 -7.28 31.94 12.04
N MET A 615 -7.50 31.18 13.10
CA MET A 615 -8.55 31.45 14.10
C MET A 615 -8.23 32.70 14.93
N ASP A 616 -8.86 33.83 14.58
CA ASP A 616 -8.74 35.07 15.35
C ASP A 616 -9.62 35.06 16.62
N PHE A 617 -9.00 34.78 17.76
CA PHE A 617 -9.65 34.84 19.07
C PHE A 617 -9.69 36.26 19.68
N SER A 618 -9.08 37.27 19.05
CA SER A 618 -8.83 38.60 19.64
C SER A 618 -10.09 39.39 20.00
N SER A 619 -11.24 39.01 19.44
CA SER A 619 -12.55 39.65 19.64
C SER A 619 -13.51 38.88 20.56
N MET A 620 -13.14 37.70 21.06
CA MET A 620 -14.05 36.79 21.75
C MET A 620 -13.93 36.82 23.28
N THR A 621 -15.07 36.84 23.96
CA THR A 621 -15.15 36.70 25.43
C THR A 621 -14.97 35.25 25.87
N LEU A 622 -14.52 35.05 27.11
CA LEU A 622 -14.32 33.72 27.72
C LEU A 622 -15.52 32.77 27.57
N THR A 623 -16.75 33.30 27.68
CA THR A 623 -17.99 32.51 27.52
C THR A 623 -18.21 32.09 26.06
N GLN A 624 -17.87 32.93 25.09
CA GLN A 624 -17.93 32.58 23.67
C GLN A 624 -16.85 31.56 23.30
N ILE A 625 -15.63 31.70 23.84
CA ILE A 625 -14.56 30.72 23.67
C ILE A 625 -14.97 29.36 24.25
N LYS A 626 -15.49 29.33 25.49
CA LYS A 626 -15.93 28.07 26.12
C LYS A 626 -17.11 27.41 25.40
N ARG A 627 -17.98 28.21 24.76
CA ARG A 627 -19.03 27.70 23.87
C ARG A 627 -18.44 27.12 22.57
N GLN A 628 -17.56 27.85 21.89
CA GLN A 628 -16.92 27.39 20.66
C GLN A 628 -16.07 26.12 20.90
N GLU A 629 -15.47 25.97 22.08
CA GLU A 629 -14.79 24.75 22.52
C GLU A 629 -15.76 23.56 22.60
N MET A 630 -16.93 23.74 23.22
CA MET A 630 -17.98 22.69 23.27
C MET A 630 -18.54 22.36 21.88
N ASP A 631 -18.85 23.38 21.08
CA ASP A 631 -19.34 23.21 19.71
C ASP A 631 -18.28 22.49 18.84
N SER A 632 -16.99 22.72 19.08
CA SER A 632 -15.87 22.01 18.43
C SER A 632 -15.72 20.57 18.93
N GLN A 633 -15.90 20.31 20.22
CA GLN A 633 -15.88 18.95 20.79
C GLN A 633 -17.02 18.08 20.22
N VAL A 634 -18.21 18.65 20.05
CA VAL A 634 -19.32 17.98 19.34
C VAL A 634 -18.92 17.66 17.90
N ARG A 635 -18.38 18.64 17.17
CA ARG A 635 -17.95 18.45 15.77
C ARG A 635 -16.85 17.40 15.61
N VAL A 636 -15.93 17.26 16.58
CA VAL A 636 -14.94 16.17 16.60
C VAL A 636 -15.62 14.80 16.69
N LEU A 637 -16.53 14.61 17.65
CA LEU A 637 -17.27 13.36 17.83
C LEU A 637 -18.14 12.99 16.61
N GLU A 638 -18.71 13.99 15.94
CA GLU A 638 -19.43 13.81 14.67
C GLU A 638 -18.50 13.35 13.55
N LEU A 639 -17.32 13.97 13.41
CA LEU A 639 -16.33 13.62 12.40
C LEU A 639 -15.71 12.23 12.65
N GLU A 640 -15.45 11.84 13.89
CA GLU A 640 -14.99 10.49 14.25
C GLU A 640 -16.02 9.41 13.85
N ASN A 641 -17.30 9.68 14.10
CA ASN A 641 -18.42 8.81 13.71
C ASN A 641 -18.57 8.71 12.18
N GLN A 642 -18.44 9.83 11.46
CA GLN A 642 -18.44 9.85 9.99
C GLN A 642 -17.24 9.11 9.39
N LEU A 643 -16.03 9.33 9.93
CA LEU A 643 -14.80 8.64 9.53
C LEU A 643 -14.93 7.12 9.69
N GLN A 644 -15.51 6.65 10.79
CA GLN A 644 -15.70 5.21 11.01
C GLN A 644 -16.71 4.59 10.03
N LYS A 645 -17.79 5.31 9.69
CA LYS A 645 -18.76 4.88 8.67
C LYS A 645 -18.16 4.81 7.27
N GLU A 646 -17.43 5.84 6.85
CA GLU A 646 -16.77 5.84 5.53
C GLU A 646 -15.63 4.82 5.46
N ARG A 647 -14.93 4.52 6.56
CA ARG A 647 -13.99 3.38 6.64
C ARG A 647 -14.69 2.03 6.42
N GLN A 648 -15.85 1.80 7.05
CA GLN A 648 -16.64 0.58 6.83
C GLN A 648 -17.09 0.48 5.37
N LYS A 649 -17.71 1.54 4.84
CA LYS A 649 -18.19 1.63 3.45
C LYS A 649 -17.07 1.46 2.42
N LEU A 650 -15.88 1.99 2.67
CA LEU A 650 -14.69 1.75 1.84
C LEU A 650 -14.22 0.28 1.91
N GLY A 651 -14.34 -0.36 3.07
CA GLY A 651 -14.09 -1.80 3.24
C GLY A 651 -15.08 -2.65 2.44
N GLU A 652 -16.37 -2.33 2.51
CA GLU A 652 -17.45 -3.00 1.76
C GLU A 652 -17.27 -2.82 0.24
N LEU A 653 -16.96 -1.60 -0.22
CA LEU A 653 -16.64 -1.33 -1.63
C LEU A 653 -15.40 -2.09 -2.11
N ARG A 654 -14.35 -2.19 -1.28
CA ARG A 654 -13.16 -3.00 -1.60
C ARG A 654 -13.50 -4.49 -1.65
N LYS A 655 -14.31 -5.02 -0.73
CA LYS A 655 -14.78 -6.42 -0.81
C LYS A 655 -15.54 -6.65 -2.12
N LYS A 656 -16.46 -5.75 -2.49
CA LYS A 656 -17.20 -5.83 -3.77
C LYS A 656 -16.29 -5.74 -5.00
N HIS A 657 -15.23 -4.92 -4.96
CA HIS A 657 -14.24 -4.87 -6.04
C HIS A 657 -13.50 -6.21 -6.18
N TYR A 658 -13.04 -6.82 -5.07
CA TYR A 658 -12.39 -8.12 -5.10
C TYR A 658 -13.34 -9.27 -5.48
N GLU A 659 -14.60 -9.25 -5.05
CA GLU A 659 -15.62 -10.22 -5.49
C GLU A 659 -15.81 -10.16 -7.02
N LEU A 660 -15.95 -8.96 -7.59
CA LEU A 660 -16.12 -8.77 -9.03
C LEU A 660 -14.85 -9.12 -9.83
N ALA A 661 -13.65 -8.84 -9.30
CA ALA A 661 -12.39 -9.22 -9.91
C ALA A 661 -12.13 -10.74 -9.83
N GLY A 662 -12.43 -11.37 -8.70
CA GLY A 662 -12.29 -12.82 -8.49
C GLY A 662 -13.19 -13.63 -9.42
N VAL A 663 -14.43 -13.17 -9.64
CA VAL A 663 -15.38 -13.73 -10.61
C VAL A 663 -14.89 -13.54 -12.07
N ALA A 664 -14.06 -12.54 -12.35
CA ALA A 664 -13.46 -12.35 -13.68
C ALA A 664 -12.20 -13.20 -13.92
N GLU A 665 -11.45 -13.55 -12.87
CA GLU A 665 -10.20 -14.34 -12.99
C GLU A 665 -10.35 -15.85 -12.71
N GLY A 666 -11.37 -16.24 -11.92
CA GLY A 666 -11.67 -17.65 -11.59
C GLY A 666 -10.94 -18.16 -10.34
N TRP A 667 -11.06 -17.44 -9.21
CA TRP A 667 -10.55 -17.86 -7.90
C TRP A 667 -11.69 -18.25 -6.95
N GLU A 668 -11.65 -19.46 -6.38
CA GLU A 668 -12.65 -19.98 -5.43
C GLU A 668 -12.49 -19.38 -4.02
N GLU A 669 -13.59 -19.00 -3.36
CA GLU A 669 -13.64 -18.84 -1.90
C GLU A 669 -13.96 -20.19 -1.23
N ASP A 670 -12.99 -21.12 -1.17
CA ASP A 670 -13.12 -22.34 -0.37
C ASP A 670 -11.88 -22.57 0.53
N GLY A 671 -11.76 -21.68 1.51
CA GLY A 671 -10.78 -21.75 2.60
C GLY A 671 -11.26 -20.88 3.75
N GLU A 672 -11.33 -21.44 4.96
CA GLU A 672 -11.85 -20.73 6.13
C GLU A 672 -11.11 -19.41 6.37
N TRP A 673 -11.85 -18.31 6.58
CA TRP A 673 -11.32 -16.99 6.93
C TRP A 673 -10.73 -17.00 8.36
N ILE A 674 -9.59 -17.67 8.54
CA ILE A 674 -8.79 -17.62 9.77
C ILE A 674 -8.11 -16.25 9.83
N PRO A 675 -8.42 -15.37 10.80
CA PRO A 675 -7.74 -14.09 10.92
C PRO A 675 -6.32 -14.34 11.45
N VAL A 676 -5.31 -14.20 10.60
CA VAL A 676 -3.90 -14.37 10.98
C VAL A 676 -3.40 -13.18 11.80
N LEU A 677 -3.86 -13.13 13.05
CA LEU A 677 -3.25 -12.36 14.13
C LEU A 677 -1.86 -12.96 14.44
N LEU A 678 -0.81 -12.47 13.79
CA LEU A 678 0.56 -12.85 14.11
C LEU A 678 0.91 -12.45 15.56
N PRO A 679 1.23 -13.40 16.46
CA PRO A 679 1.67 -13.07 17.80
C PRO A 679 3.10 -12.50 17.77
N VAL A 680 3.37 -11.50 18.61
CA VAL A 680 4.75 -11.05 18.87
C VAL A 680 5.46 -12.10 19.71
N GLY A 681 6.29 -12.93 19.08
CA GLY A 681 7.05 -14.00 19.74
C GLY A 681 8.38 -14.29 19.06
N SER A 682 9.47 -14.27 19.82
CA SER A 682 10.82 -14.50 19.32
C SER A 682 11.15 -15.99 19.16
N CYS A 683 11.72 -16.37 18.01
CA CYS A 683 12.47 -17.61 17.84
C CYS A 683 13.65 -17.38 16.89
N THR A 684 14.73 -18.13 17.11
CA THR A 684 16.04 -17.94 16.47
C THR A 684 16.20 -18.77 15.19
N GLY A 685 17.14 -18.36 14.33
CA GLY A 685 17.24 -18.84 12.95
C GLY A 685 17.81 -20.26 12.76
N LYS A 686 17.93 -20.59 11.46
CA LYS A 686 18.18 -21.92 10.83
C LYS A 686 16.92 -22.72 10.51
N GLU A 687 16.30 -22.41 9.38
CA GLU A 687 16.22 -23.33 8.21
C GLU A 687 15.47 -22.65 7.05
N TRP A 688 16.19 -22.29 5.98
CA TRP A 688 15.60 -21.76 4.74
C TRP A 688 16.11 -22.58 3.55
N GLY A 689 15.51 -23.76 3.39
CA GLY A 689 15.80 -24.68 2.29
C GLY A 689 14.56 -24.96 1.44
N ARG A 690 14.58 -24.51 0.18
CA ARG A 690 13.79 -25.06 -0.94
C ARG A 690 12.26 -24.83 -0.93
N MET A 691 11.83 -23.58 -1.18
CA MET A 691 10.73 -23.31 -2.14
C MET A 691 11.02 -22.03 -2.94
N ARG A 692 10.72 -22.04 -4.25
CA ARG A 692 10.83 -20.88 -5.16
C ARG A 692 9.55 -20.73 -5.99
N LYS A 693 8.71 -19.75 -5.65
CA LYS A 693 7.85 -19.01 -6.59
C LYS A 693 7.79 -17.54 -6.12
N PRO A 694 7.74 -16.55 -7.03
CA PRO A 694 7.86 -15.14 -6.65
C PRO A 694 6.51 -14.49 -6.33
N CYS A 695 6.27 -14.15 -5.06
CA CYS A 695 5.21 -13.20 -4.72
C CYS A 695 5.69 -11.77 -5.04
N LEU A 696 4.91 -11.00 -5.80
CA LEU A 696 5.14 -9.57 -6.02
C LEU A 696 4.76 -8.80 -4.75
N GLN A 697 5.72 -8.64 -3.84
CA GLN A 697 5.52 -7.98 -2.56
C GLN A 697 5.59 -6.46 -2.70
N ALA A 698 4.49 -5.85 -3.16
CA ALA A 698 4.30 -4.42 -3.02
C ALA A 698 4.33 -4.03 -1.53
N ARG A 699 5.25 -3.15 -1.14
CA ARG A 699 5.32 -2.62 0.22
C ARG A 699 4.26 -1.55 0.44
N GLN A 700 3.83 -1.43 1.69
CA GLN A 700 2.97 -0.37 2.22
C GLN A 700 3.74 0.94 2.35
#